data_AF-A0A7V6DG60-F1
#
_entry.id   AF-A0A7V6DG60-F1
#
_cell.length_a   1.000
_cell.length_b   1.000
_cell.length_c   1.000
_cell.angle_alpha   90.00
_cell.angle_beta   90.00
_cell.angle_gamma   90.00
#
_symmetry.space_group_name_H-M   'P 1'
#
loop_
_entity.id
_entity.type
_entity.pdbx_description
1 polymer ?
#
loop_
_entity_poly.entity_id
_entity_poly.type
_entity_poly.pdbx_seq_one_letter_code
_entity_poly.pdbx_strand_id
1 'polypeptide(L)'
;MHPLLRPHQGGGDHRACLHRGLPRQGHHLRRAGGPPGRGQAADRRAPRSLPQPRVGGTRGGRHVGPVHCRRRPFQRRVAPLPAPRLVPRPHPSRHAPGATHLRGRGGGHERDLLGDRPAPEARWRREPEPRASRRATRQRGTPVNTEINVRLIVTKAVLWFLLGAGAVSAAYRFFRGLGPATALTDLTPWGLWIGFDVVSGVALAAGGFVIAAVVHVFHLHRFHAIVRPAILTAFLGYVAVVVGLLVDLGRPWNIWRMIVYWQPTSPLFEVGWCVMLYLTVLTLEFAPVVFEGLRWNKAYAFLRRFTLPLVVTGIALSTLHQSSLGSLFLINPERLHPLWHSPLLPVIFFVSAVGLGLAMVTVEGVVTAWLYRREPEWHLLPSLTRAASIVLALYLAIRLVDLAARGKLRYLVEGSWWPVLFLVEVLVGVVVPVTLFNLPSLRGSRRAIGTGASLVVVGFILHRATVAGISHIARTGQGYIPSLAEIFTSLCIVSLMALLFLFFVEHLHVWEQPPTPAGHFRPAAVDPVSRAFIRGPWLGGAQRAVLAWIVGGVVAAALLELGVANGPHPRPQPVAPPRSVDVVRLPRAGATGHRITLAALQGPDSVPAQGSERAILIDGNHAGRWVLFPHEAHQQRLGGNASCGACHHLNVPLERGTSCARCHRDMYRATDTFAHDGHVTALGGNASCARCHSPGAIKDRANATPCRTCHERDRSRVTRVQASGNLADGVAAGYVAAMHGLCVTCHARQEAEHPTGGEPYLQRCPACHRELSDDGRELRLREGAILEARARP
;
A
#
# COMPACT_ATOMS: atom_id res chain seq x y z
N MET A 1 -67.85 4.48 -20.52
CA MET A 1 -68.71 5.66 -20.25
C MET A 1 -68.39 6.17 -18.85
N HIS A 2 -68.50 7.48 -18.69
CA HIS A 2 -68.39 8.30 -17.46
C HIS A 2 -69.53 7.96 -16.44
N PRO A 3 -69.66 8.57 -15.23
CA PRO A 3 -68.70 9.41 -14.46
C PRO A 3 -68.84 9.34 -12.88
N LEU A 4 -68.17 10.27 -12.16
CA LEU A 4 -68.50 10.83 -10.80
C LEU A 4 -68.30 9.97 -9.53
N LEU A 5 -68.15 10.49 -8.30
CA LEU A 5 -67.68 11.80 -7.76
C LEU A 5 -67.28 11.62 -6.28
N ARG A 6 -66.43 12.51 -5.76
CA ARG A 6 -66.38 12.89 -4.32
C ARG A 6 -67.46 13.96 -4.07
N PRO A 7 -68.04 14.18 -2.85
CA PRO A 7 -67.22 14.43 -1.66
C PRO A 7 -67.82 14.23 -0.23
N HIS A 8 -66.96 14.54 0.75
CA HIS A 8 -67.22 15.31 1.98
C HIS A 8 -67.73 14.70 3.30
N GLN A 9 -67.20 15.34 4.35
CA GLN A 9 -67.60 15.38 5.77
C GLN A 9 -67.22 14.19 6.66
N GLY A 10 -66.98 14.53 7.93
CA GLY A 10 -66.60 13.61 8.99
C GLY A 10 -66.92 14.24 10.35
N GLY A 11 -66.63 13.50 11.42
CA GLY A 11 -66.86 13.90 12.81
C GLY A 11 -67.46 12.76 13.64
N GLY A 12 -67.03 12.62 14.90
CA GLY A 12 -67.69 11.76 15.88
C GLY A 12 -66.90 10.51 16.31
N ASP A 13 -66.15 10.67 17.39
CA ASP A 13 -65.55 9.62 18.23
C ASP A 13 -66.44 8.39 18.52
N HIS A 14 -65.84 7.19 18.59
CA HIS A 14 -65.43 6.65 19.90
C HIS A 14 -64.54 5.39 19.86
N ARG A 15 -63.74 5.28 20.92
CA ARG A 15 -62.69 4.30 21.27
C ARG A 15 -63.13 2.82 21.18
N ALA A 16 -62.28 1.93 20.64
CA ALA A 16 -61.40 1.03 21.43
C ALA A 16 -60.69 -0.04 20.57
N CYS A 17 -59.52 -0.52 21.05
CA CYS A 17 -58.75 -1.69 20.56
C CYS A 17 -58.12 -1.58 19.14
N LEU A 18 -56.91 -2.11 18.86
CA LEU A 18 -55.88 -2.77 19.69
C LEU A 18 -54.49 -2.61 18.99
N HIS A 19 -53.43 -2.58 19.80
CA HIS A 19 -51.98 -2.83 19.53
C HIS A 19 -51.56 -3.50 18.19
N ARG A 20 -50.36 -3.32 17.59
CA ARG A 20 -48.98 -2.83 17.94
C ARG A 20 -48.28 -2.51 16.59
N GLY A 21 -47.13 -1.84 16.44
CA GLY A 21 -46.16 -1.31 17.40
C GLY A 21 -44.73 -1.37 16.81
N LEU A 22 -44.21 -0.24 16.30
CA LEU A 22 -42.76 -0.01 16.15
C LEU A 22 -42.15 0.28 17.53
N PRO A 23 -40.83 0.10 17.73
CA PRO A 23 -40.04 1.30 18.08
C PRO A 23 -38.57 1.32 17.58
N ARG A 24 -37.97 2.52 17.65
CA ARG A 24 -36.53 2.79 17.53
C ARG A 24 -35.93 3.09 18.92
N GLN A 25 -34.65 2.75 19.08
CA GLN A 25 -33.59 3.41 19.87
C GLN A 25 -33.82 3.81 21.34
N GLY A 26 -32.83 3.50 22.21
CA GLY A 26 -32.60 4.34 23.40
C GLY A 26 -31.84 3.77 24.61
N HIS A 27 -30.51 3.76 24.57
CA HIS A 27 -29.61 4.17 25.68
C HIS A 27 -29.53 3.46 27.08
N HIS A 28 -28.27 3.15 27.44
CA HIS A 28 -27.60 3.34 28.76
C HIS A 28 -27.53 2.27 29.90
N LEU A 29 -26.26 1.94 30.23
CA LEU A 29 -25.61 1.84 31.56
C LEU A 29 -25.66 0.57 32.47
N ARG A 30 -24.51 -0.13 32.48
CA ARG A 30 -23.63 -0.54 33.63
C ARG A 30 -24.05 -1.60 34.70
N ARG A 31 -23.08 -2.53 34.88
CA ARG A 31 -22.54 -3.20 36.10
C ARG A 31 -23.09 -4.57 36.58
N ALA A 32 -22.29 -5.60 36.28
CA ALA A 32 -21.63 -6.57 37.18
C ALA A 32 -22.34 -7.14 38.44
N GLY A 33 -22.40 -8.48 38.53
CA GLY A 33 -22.65 -9.29 39.73
C GLY A 33 -22.15 -10.74 39.51
N GLY A 34 -21.65 -11.41 40.57
CA GLY A 34 -20.99 -12.73 40.50
C GLY A 34 -21.85 -13.97 40.86
N PRO A 35 -21.25 -15.18 40.96
CA PRO A 35 -21.92 -16.50 40.99
C PRO A 35 -22.17 -17.08 42.41
N PRO A 36 -23.03 -18.12 42.58
CA PRO A 36 -22.64 -19.57 42.49
C PRO A 36 -23.75 -20.49 41.87
N GLY A 37 -23.67 -21.83 41.76
CA GLY A 37 -22.53 -22.78 41.85
C GLY A 37 -22.86 -24.19 42.41
N ARG A 38 -22.57 -25.28 41.63
CA ARG A 38 -22.70 -26.75 41.93
C ARG A 38 -24.14 -27.34 41.89
N GLY A 39 -24.39 -28.61 41.52
CA GLY A 39 -23.54 -29.65 40.90
C GLY A 39 -24.23 -31.04 40.93
N GLN A 40 -23.80 -31.98 40.05
CA GLN A 40 -23.59 -33.42 40.31
C GLN A 40 -23.10 -34.16 39.03
N ALA A 41 -22.97 -35.49 39.11
CA ALA A 41 -21.76 -36.15 38.65
C ALA A 41 -21.86 -37.71 38.55
N ALA A 42 -21.64 -38.30 37.36
CA ALA A 42 -21.42 -39.74 37.15
C ALA A 42 -20.78 -40.00 35.76
N ASP A 43 -19.99 -41.06 35.49
CA ASP A 43 -18.92 -41.71 36.28
C ASP A 43 -17.87 -42.34 35.32
N ARG A 44 -16.73 -42.79 35.88
CA ARG A 44 -15.44 -43.29 35.34
C ARG A 44 -15.41 -44.17 34.06
N ARG A 45 -14.31 -44.01 33.29
CA ARG A 45 -13.26 -45.05 33.05
C ARG A 45 -11.93 -44.46 32.52
N ALA A 46 -10.83 -45.21 32.67
CA ALA A 46 -9.44 -44.74 32.63
C ALA A 46 -8.70 -44.99 31.27
N PRO A 47 -7.47 -44.45 31.04
CA PRO A 47 -6.90 -44.27 29.70
C PRO A 47 -6.04 -45.45 29.19
N ARG A 48 -5.77 -45.47 27.87
CA ARG A 48 -4.80 -46.38 27.22
C ARG A 48 -3.63 -45.64 26.57
N SER A 49 -2.47 -46.27 26.62
CA SER A 49 -1.15 -45.75 26.22
C SER A 49 -0.79 -46.03 24.74
N LEU A 50 0.19 -45.26 24.25
CA LEU A 50 0.82 -45.39 22.94
C LEU A 50 1.62 -46.71 22.78
N PRO A 51 1.69 -47.30 21.57
CA PRO A 51 2.71 -48.26 21.19
C PRO A 51 3.80 -47.66 20.28
N GLN A 52 5.05 -48.06 20.52
CA GLN A 52 6.21 -47.84 19.62
C GLN A 52 6.28 -48.88 18.49
N PRO A 53 7.02 -48.64 17.40
CA PRO A 53 7.03 -49.51 16.22
C PRO A 53 7.85 -50.80 16.42
N ARG A 54 7.45 -51.87 15.73
CA ARG A 54 8.25 -53.10 15.57
C ARG A 54 8.71 -53.29 14.13
N VAL A 55 9.94 -53.80 14.01
CA VAL A 55 10.58 -54.24 12.76
C VAL A 55 10.09 -55.63 12.39
N GLY A 56 9.94 -55.90 11.09
CA GLY A 56 9.75 -57.22 10.51
C GLY A 56 9.93 -57.13 8.99
N GLY A 57 10.65 -58.06 8.37
CA GLY A 57 10.98 -57.98 6.94
C GLY A 57 11.18 -59.32 6.26
N THR A 58 11.23 -59.28 4.93
CA THR A 58 11.47 -60.40 4.01
C THR A 58 12.33 -59.88 2.84
N ARG A 59 13.64 -60.18 2.81
CA ARG A 59 14.26 -61.33 2.09
C ARG A 59 13.99 -61.36 0.58
N GLY A 60 15.06 -61.10 -0.17
CA GLY A 60 15.24 -61.40 -1.59
C GLY A 60 16.61 -60.86 -2.03
N GLY A 61 17.57 -61.73 -2.35
CA GLY A 61 18.95 -61.28 -2.65
C GLY A 61 19.68 -62.21 -3.62
N ARG A 62 20.81 -61.74 -4.18
CA ARG A 62 21.80 -62.53 -4.93
C ARG A 62 23.21 -61.93 -4.79
N HIS A 63 24.11 -62.73 -4.22
CA HIS A 63 25.58 -62.89 -4.37
C HIS A 63 26.46 -61.73 -4.93
N VAL A 64 27.46 -61.20 -4.19
CA VAL A 64 28.87 -61.68 -3.91
C VAL A 64 29.84 -61.31 -5.05
N GLY A 65 31.03 -60.72 -4.85
CA GLY A 65 31.81 -60.29 -3.65
C GLY A 65 33.14 -59.62 -4.11
N PRO A 66 34.30 -59.85 -3.44
CA PRO A 66 34.81 -59.34 -2.16
C PRO A 66 35.62 -58.00 -2.33
N VAL A 67 36.25 -57.38 -1.31
CA VAL A 67 37.63 -57.65 -0.78
C VAL A 67 37.84 -56.96 0.59
N HIS A 68 38.75 -57.52 1.40
CA HIS A 68 39.07 -57.16 2.79
C HIS A 68 39.47 -55.71 3.11
N CYS A 69 39.10 -55.27 4.31
CA CYS A 69 39.93 -54.35 5.11
C CYS A 69 41.09 -55.10 5.79
N ARG A 70 42.32 -54.58 5.71
CA ARG A 70 43.37 -54.84 6.70
C ARG A 70 44.10 -53.55 7.06
N ARG A 71 44.48 -53.44 8.35
CA ARG A 71 45.13 -52.29 8.97
C ARG A 71 46.61 -52.17 8.56
N ARG A 72 47.13 -50.96 8.35
CA ARG A 72 48.16 -50.25 9.19
C ARG A 72 48.84 -49.08 8.43
N PRO A 73 49.54 -48.16 9.12
CA PRO A 73 49.71 -46.78 8.65
C PRO A 73 51.09 -46.48 8.04
N PHE A 74 51.20 -45.40 7.27
CA PHE A 74 52.39 -44.54 7.34
C PHE A 74 52.14 -43.08 6.92
N GLN A 75 53.08 -42.22 7.31
CA GLN A 75 53.08 -40.76 7.19
C GLN A 75 53.54 -40.29 5.79
N ARG A 76 53.21 -39.04 5.41
CA ARG A 76 54.26 -38.05 5.03
C ARG A 76 53.77 -36.59 4.98
N ARG A 77 54.45 -35.77 5.80
CA ARG A 77 54.97 -34.42 5.53
C ARG A 77 54.07 -33.37 4.82
N VAL A 78 53.71 -32.34 5.58
CA VAL A 78 53.64 -30.95 5.10
C VAL A 78 54.72 -30.16 5.84
N ALA A 79 55.46 -29.30 5.14
CA ALA A 79 56.59 -28.54 5.69
C ALA A 79 56.15 -27.21 6.35
N PRO A 80 56.92 -26.67 7.31
CA PRO A 80 56.52 -25.50 8.10
C PRO A 80 56.87 -24.15 7.43
N LEU A 81 56.02 -23.14 7.64
CA LEU A 81 56.34 -21.73 7.38
C LEU A 81 56.99 -21.10 8.64
N PRO A 82 57.89 -20.10 8.48
CA PRO A 82 58.89 -19.79 9.49
C PRO A 82 58.48 -18.75 10.54
N ALA A 83 59.13 -18.83 11.71
CA ALA A 83 59.04 -17.85 12.79
C ALA A 83 59.78 -16.53 12.45
N PRO A 84 59.37 -15.38 13.05
CA PRO A 84 60.04 -14.10 12.82
C PRO A 84 61.43 -14.03 13.47
N ARG A 85 62.42 -13.50 12.74
CA ARG A 85 63.76 -13.18 13.26
C ARG A 85 63.80 -11.82 13.96
N LEU A 86 64.73 -11.69 14.89
CA LEU A 86 64.96 -10.53 15.77
C LEU A 86 66.18 -9.69 15.31
N VAL A 87 66.10 -8.36 15.54
CA VAL A 87 67.24 -7.44 15.87
C VAL A 87 68.22 -7.11 14.70
N PRO A 88 68.93 -5.94 14.64
CA PRO A 88 69.07 -4.84 15.63
C PRO A 88 68.67 -3.41 15.17
N ARG A 89 68.65 -2.48 16.14
CA ARG A 89 68.79 -1.02 15.95
C ARG A 89 70.11 -0.54 16.60
N PRO A 90 70.84 0.42 16.00
CA PRO A 90 71.81 1.25 16.71
C PRO A 90 71.23 2.63 17.14
N HIS A 91 71.73 3.15 18.26
CA HIS A 91 71.62 4.53 18.77
C HIS A 91 72.83 5.39 18.29
N PRO A 92 73.10 6.64 18.74
CA PRO A 92 72.33 7.67 19.48
C PRO A 92 72.25 9.01 18.67
N SER A 93 71.78 10.21 19.10
CA SER A 93 72.12 10.96 20.32
C SER A 93 71.39 12.32 20.51
N ARG A 94 71.05 12.64 21.78
CA ARG A 94 70.96 13.97 22.47
C ARG A 94 70.00 15.06 21.91
N HIS A 95 69.35 15.95 22.68
CA HIS A 95 69.52 16.43 24.08
C HIS A 95 68.17 16.50 24.88
N ALA A 96 68.29 16.66 26.21
CA ALA A 96 67.21 16.89 27.21
C ALA A 96 66.91 18.41 27.38
N PRO A 97 66.11 18.94 28.37
CA PRO A 97 65.37 18.34 29.51
C PRO A 97 63.87 18.80 29.60
N GLY A 98 63.01 18.43 30.57
CA GLY A 98 63.09 17.46 31.67
C GLY A 98 61.88 17.54 32.64
N ALA A 99 61.75 16.55 33.55
CA ALA A 99 60.89 16.51 34.78
C ALA A 99 59.33 16.51 34.59
N THR A 100 58.50 15.78 35.36
CA THR A 100 58.71 14.88 36.52
C THR A 100 57.51 13.91 36.73
N HIS A 101 57.74 12.77 37.40
CA HIS A 101 56.77 11.89 38.10
C HIS A 101 55.70 11.09 37.29
N LEU A 102 55.28 9.87 37.66
CA LEU A 102 55.89 8.75 38.43
C LEU A 102 55.00 7.48 38.27
N ARG A 103 55.61 6.28 38.39
CA ARG A 103 55.00 4.94 38.63
C ARG A 103 54.04 4.39 37.54
N GLY A 104 54.12 3.13 37.10
CA GLY A 104 54.95 1.99 37.50
C GLY A 104 54.17 0.90 38.23
N ARG A 105 54.17 -0.34 37.70
CA ARG A 105 53.68 -1.55 38.39
C ARG A 105 54.19 -2.82 37.72
N GLY A 106 54.57 -3.82 38.51
CA GLY A 106 54.81 -5.20 38.06
C GLY A 106 56.16 -5.77 38.54
N GLY A 107 56.11 -6.84 39.33
CA GLY A 107 57.29 -7.57 39.80
C GLY A 107 57.02 -8.26 41.14
N GLY A 108 56.73 -9.55 41.11
CA GLY A 108 56.59 -10.39 42.30
C GLY A 108 57.51 -11.61 42.22
N HIS A 109 57.95 -12.06 43.39
CA HIS A 109 58.67 -13.30 43.71
C HIS A 109 58.06 -13.75 45.07
N GLU A 110 57.99 -15.01 45.47
CA GLU A 110 58.12 -16.32 44.81
C GLU A 110 57.63 -17.35 45.85
N ARG A 111 57.04 -18.50 45.46
CA ARG A 111 56.92 -19.73 46.31
C ARG A 111 56.08 -19.60 47.61
N ASP A 112 55.58 -20.64 48.28
CA ASP A 112 55.59 -22.09 48.01
C ASP A 112 54.45 -22.84 48.76
N LEU A 113 54.20 -24.09 48.35
CA LEU A 113 53.72 -25.26 49.13
C LEU A 113 52.28 -25.39 49.73
N LEU A 114 51.72 -26.59 49.44
CA LEU A 114 50.77 -27.45 50.18
C LEU A 114 49.34 -27.00 50.56
N GLY A 115 48.41 -27.95 50.37
CA GLY A 115 47.58 -28.43 51.50
C GLY A 115 46.07 -28.24 51.42
N ASP A 116 45.38 -29.29 50.97
CA ASP A 116 44.03 -29.73 51.36
C ASP A 116 42.78 -28.82 51.29
N ARG A 117 41.70 -29.50 50.84
CA ARG A 117 40.28 -29.09 50.86
C ARG A 117 39.63 -29.49 52.19
N PRO A 118 38.31 -29.26 52.43
CA PRO A 118 37.40 -28.20 51.94
C PRO A 118 36.60 -27.52 53.08
N ALA A 119 36.04 -26.32 52.86
CA ALA A 119 34.88 -25.83 53.61
C ALA A 119 34.04 -24.79 52.82
N PRO A 120 32.74 -24.60 53.11
CA PRO A 120 31.83 -23.73 52.36
C PRO A 120 31.45 -22.41 53.08
N GLU A 121 30.69 -21.57 52.38
CA GLU A 121 29.83 -20.48 52.88
C GLU A 121 30.38 -19.41 53.85
N ALA A 122 30.73 -18.23 53.30
CA ALA A 122 30.54 -16.92 53.95
C ALA A 122 30.37 -15.83 52.86
N ARG A 123 29.21 -15.18 52.72
CA ARG A 123 28.81 -13.97 53.47
C ARG A 123 29.89 -12.87 53.44
N TRP A 124 30.03 -12.20 52.31
CA TRP A 124 30.83 -10.98 52.19
C TRP A 124 30.27 -9.86 53.07
N ARG A 125 31.07 -9.43 54.05
CA ARG A 125 30.80 -8.26 54.89
C ARG A 125 30.97 -6.99 54.05
N ARG A 126 30.24 -5.93 54.44
CA ARG A 126 30.47 -4.58 53.93
C ARG A 126 31.78 -4.04 54.51
N GLU A 127 32.64 -3.47 53.65
CA GLU A 127 33.71 -2.58 54.10
C GLU A 127 33.22 -1.12 54.16
N PRO A 128 33.88 -0.24 54.94
CA PRO A 128 33.29 1.05 55.33
C PRO A 128 33.63 2.19 54.35
N GLU A 129 32.72 3.16 54.22
CA GLU A 129 32.98 4.40 53.48
C GLU A 129 34.08 5.26 54.15
N PRO A 130 35.01 5.85 53.37
CA PRO A 130 35.90 6.87 53.89
C PRO A 130 35.16 8.22 54.04
N ARG A 131 35.03 8.70 55.28
CA ARG A 131 34.48 10.02 55.61
C ARG A 131 35.36 11.16 55.06
N ALA A 132 35.04 11.68 53.88
CA ALA A 132 35.58 12.95 53.40
C ALA A 132 34.87 14.14 54.08
N SER A 133 35.65 15.11 54.56
CA SER A 133 35.16 16.21 55.40
C SER A 133 34.41 17.30 54.62
N ARG A 134 33.40 17.90 55.26
CA ARG A 134 32.68 19.06 54.74
C ARG A 134 33.60 20.29 54.70
N ARG A 135 34.11 20.65 53.52
CA ARG A 135 34.45 22.05 53.18
C ARG A 135 33.73 22.45 51.91
N ALA A 136 32.80 23.38 52.05
CA ALA A 136 32.00 23.89 50.94
C ALA A 136 32.80 24.91 50.11
N THR A 137 33.64 24.42 49.19
CA THR A 137 34.07 25.24 48.06
C THR A 137 32.87 25.45 47.14
N ARG A 138 32.30 26.67 47.22
CA ARG A 138 31.22 27.16 46.36
C ARG A 138 31.73 27.32 44.92
N GLN A 139 31.95 26.20 44.23
CA GLN A 139 32.18 26.19 42.78
C GLN A 139 30.98 26.89 42.13
N ARG A 140 31.22 28.08 41.58
CA ARG A 140 30.24 28.74 40.71
C ARG A 140 30.00 27.78 39.55
N GLY A 141 28.79 27.25 39.44
CA GLY A 141 28.42 26.42 38.31
C GLY A 141 28.67 27.21 37.03
N THR A 142 29.57 26.73 36.18
CA THR A 142 29.69 27.23 34.82
C THR A 142 28.34 27.03 34.15
N PRO A 143 27.81 28.03 33.42
CA PRO A 143 26.57 27.85 32.70
C PRO A 143 26.75 26.70 31.70
N VAL A 144 25.93 25.66 31.82
CA VAL A 144 25.86 24.59 30.83
C VAL A 144 25.29 25.22 29.56
N ASN A 145 26.18 25.67 28.68
CA ASN A 145 25.84 26.11 27.34
C ASN A 145 25.15 24.96 26.62
N THR A 146 23.82 25.00 26.63
CA THR A 146 22.99 24.05 25.90
C THR A 146 23.08 24.43 24.44
N GLU A 147 24.07 23.86 23.74
CA GLU A 147 24.26 24.12 22.32
C GLU A 147 22.97 23.80 21.56
N ILE A 148 22.36 24.84 20.99
CA ILE A 148 21.14 24.71 20.19
C ILE A 148 21.50 23.88 18.96
N ASN A 149 20.94 22.67 18.84
CA ASN A 149 21.15 21.82 17.68
C ASN A 149 20.31 22.33 16.48
N VAL A 150 20.82 23.37 15.82
CA VAL A 150 20.19 24.02 14.66
C VAL A 150 19.81 23.00 13.57
N ARG A 151 20.62 21.95 13.34
CA ARG A 151 20.32 20.89 12.35
C ARG A 151 18.98 20.24 12.65
N LEU A 152 18.80 19.75 13.87
CA LEU A 152 17.58 19.08 14.32
C LEU A 152 16.36 20.02 14.28
N ILE A 153 16.54 21.30 14.63
CA ILE A 153 15.47 22.30 14.57
C ILE A 153 15.03 22.57 13.13
N VAL A 154 15.97 22.81 12.22
CA VAL A 154 15.68 23.07 10.79
C VAL A 154 15.05 21.84 10.14
N THR A 155 15.61 20.64 10.37
CA THR A 155 15.02 19.38 9.88
C THR A 155 13.58 19.22 10.38
N LYS A 156 13.32 19.36 11.68
CA LYS A 156 11.95 19.26 12.21
C LYS A 156 11.01 20.33 11.62
N ALA A 157 11.47 21.57 11.44
CA ALA A 157 10.65 22.62 10.84
C ALA A 157 10.25 22.29 9.39
N VAL A 158 11.19 21.79 8.57
CA VAL A 158 10.90 21.34 7.19
C VAL A 158 9.92 20.16 7.19
N LEU A 159 10.11 19.16 8.07
CA LEU A 159 9.19 18.02 8.16
C LEU A 159 7.77 18.44 8.60
N TRP A 160 7.64 19.38 9.55
CA TRP A 160 6.33 19.93 9.94
C TRP A 160 5.66 20.73 8.83
N PHE A 161 6.43 21.49 8.05
CA PHE A 161 5.93 22.18 6.84
C PHE A 161 5.41 21.19 5.80
N LEU A 162 6.16 20.13 5.48
CA LEU A 162 5.74 19.11 4.51
C LEU A 162 4.52 18.31 5.01
N LEU A 163 4.44 18.02 6.31
CA LEU A 163 3.27 17.41 6.95
C LEU A 163 2.03 18.32 6.85
N GLY A 164 2.18 19.64 6.99
CA GLY A 164 1.10 20.60 6.76
C GLY A 164 0.63 20.64 5.31
N ALA A 165 1.58 20.71 4.37
CA ALA A 165 1.32 20.75 2.95
C ALA A 165 0.55 19.50 2.47
N GLY A 166 1.02 18.30 2.82
CA GLY A 166 0.35 17.07 2.43
C GLY A 166 -0.89 16.73 3.25
N ALA A 167 -1.08 17.28 4.45
CA ALA A 167 -2.37 17.17 5.15
C ALA A 167 -3.49 17.87 4.38
N VAL A 168 -3.22 19.07 3.84
CA VAL A 168 -4.15 19.77 2.93
C VAL A 168 -4.36 18.99 1.64
N SER A 169 -3.29 18.43 1.05
CA SER A 169 -3.40 17.58 -0.15
C SER A 169 -4.23 16.31 0.07
N ALA A 170 -4.02 15.60 1.18
CA ALA A 170 -4.79 14.41 1.53
C ALA A 170 -6.26 14.75 1.78
N ALA A 171 -6.55 15.87 2.47
CA ALA A 171 -7.92 16.37 2.62
C ALA A 171 -8.57 16.66 1.25
N TYR A 172 -7.86 17.38 0.36
CA TYR A 172 -8.30 17.65 -1.01
C TYR A 172 -8.63 16.35 -1.77
N ARG A 173 -7.75 15.34 -1.71
CA ARG A 173 -7.94 13.99 -2.28
C ARG A 173 -9.15 13.25 -1.70
N PHE A 174 -9.47 13.40 -0.41
CA PHE A 174 -10.67 12.77 0.16
C PHE A 174 -11.96 13.52 -0.17
N PHE A 175 -11.95 14.85 -0.28
CA PHE A 175 -13.15 15.64 -0.61
C PHE A 175 -13.45 15.70 -2.12
N ARG A 176 -12.43 15.67 -3.00
CA ARG A 176 -12.59 15.76 -4.46
C ARG A 176 -12.40 14.43 -5.21
N GLY A 177 -11.84 13.41 -4.55
CA GLY A 177 -11.57 12.10 -5.16
C GLY A 177 -10.25 12.04 -5.94
N LEU A 178 -9.98 10.88 -6.56
CA LEU A 178 -8.72 10.62 -7.29
C LEU A 178 -8.52 11.53 -8.50
N GLY A 179 -9.52 11.64 -9.37
CA GLY A 179 -9.38 12.31 -10.67
C GLY A 179 -8.92 13.78 -10.58
N PRO A 180 -9.49 14.61 -9.70
CA PRO A 180 -9.02 15.99 -9.53
C PRO A 180 -7.72 16.13 -8.72
N ALA A 181 -7.33 15.10 -7.95
CA ALA A 181 -6.20 15.14 -7.01
C ALA A 181 -4.96 14.37 -7.46
N THR A 182 -4.97 13.82 -8.67
CA THR A 182 -3.86 13.04 -9.22
C THR A 182 -3.78 13.23 -10.73
N ALA A 183 -2.62 12.99 -11.31
CA ALA A 183 -2.43 12.86 -12.76
C ALA A 183 -2.66 11.42 -13.26
N LEU A 184 -3.27 10.56 -12.42
CA LEU A 184 -3.54 9.17 -12.74
C LEU A 184 -4.64 9.06 -13.81
N THR A 185 -4.60 7.98 -14.58
CA THR A 185 -5.60 7.66 -15.61
C THR A 185 -5.95 6.18 -15.57
N ASP A 186 -7.02 5.76 -16.26
CA ASP A 186 -7.37 4.34 -16.39
C ASP A 186 -6.24 3.51 -17.04
N LEU A 187 -5.38 4.16 -17.84
CA LEU A 187 -4.18 3.56 -18.42
C LEU A 187 -2.98 3.56 -17.46
N THR A 188 -2.80 4.61 -16.66
CA THR A 188 -1.73 4.73 -15.64
C THR A 188 -2.35 4.95 -14.25
N PRO A 189 -2.80 3.88 -13.58
CA PRO A 189 -3.56 3.98 -12.33
C PRO A 189 -2.70 4.00 -11.05
N TRP A 190 -1.37 3.86 -11.17
CA TRP A 190 -0.45 3.60 -10.03
C TRP A 190 0.54 4.74 -9.77
N GLY A 191 1.10 5.34 -10.82
CA GLY A 191 1.92 6.56 -10.77
C GLY A 191 2.98 6.61 -9.67
N LEU A 192 3.10 7.77 -9.03
CA LEU A 192 4.03 8.05 -7.94
C LEU A 192 3.68 7.26 -6.67
N TRP A 193 2.41 7.25 -6.27
CA TRP A 193 2.00 6.67 -4.98
C TRP A 193 2.31 5.18 -4.87
N ILE A 194 1.91 4.37 -5.86
CA ILE A 194 2.23 2.94 -5.80
C ILE A 194 3.72 2.70 -6.10
N GLY A 195 4.32 3.41 -7.07
CA GLY A 195 5.72 3.17 -7.44
C GLY A 195 6.74 3.55 -6.36
N PHE A 196 6.55 4.72 -5.75
CA PHE A 196 7.41 5.25 -4.69
C PHE A 196 6.90 4.89 -3.30
N ASP A 197 5.75 5.42 -2.86
CA ASP A 197 5.32 5.29 -1.45
C ASP A 197 5.07 3.83 -1.04
N VAL A 198 4.49 3.01 -1.92
CA VAL A 198 4.21 1.60 -1.64
C VAL A 198 5.39 0.70 -2.03
N VAL A 199 5.67 0.53 -3.33
CA VAL A 199 6.61 -0.50 -3.82
C VAL A 199 8.07 -0.19 -3.44
N SER A 200 8.45 1.09 -3.35
CA SER A 200 9.77 1.47 -2.81
C SER A 200 9.76 1.55 -1.29
N GLY A 201 8.75 2.20 -0.68
CA GLY A 201 8.63 2.39 0.77
C GLY A 201 8.64 1.08 1.58
N VAL A 202 7.89 0.07 1.13
CA VAL A 202 7.87 -1.29 1.71
C VAL A 202 9.27 -1.89 1.84
N ALA A 203 10.12 -1.67 0.85
CA ALA A 203 11.44 -2.26 0.80
C ALA A 203 12.49 -1.41 1.53
N LEU A 204 12.32 -0.09 1.60
CA LEU A 204 13.12 0.76 2.49
C LEU A 204 12.95 0.33 3.96
N ALA A 205 11.77 -0.16 4.33
CA ALA A 205 11.48 -0.77 5.63
C ALA A 205 12.11 -2.18 5.86
N ALA A 206 12.89 -2.72 4.91
CA ALA A 206 13.50 -4.05 5.02
C ALA A 206 14.56 -4.18 6.14
N GLY A 207 15.14 -3.06 6.61
CA GLY A 207 16.21 -3.06 7.61
C GLY A 207 15.91 -3.87 8.87
N GLY A 208 14.68 -3.76 9.40
CA GLY A 208 14.28 -4.43 10.65
C GLY A 208 14.40 -5.95 10.61
N PHE A 209 13.75 -6.62 9.65
CA PHE A 209 13.77 -8.09 9.60
C PHE A 209 15.17 -8.64 9.27
N VAL A 210 15.96 -7.92 8.46
CA VAL A 210 17.32 -8.35 8.11
C VAL A 210 18.23 -8.29 9.33
N ILE A 211 18.19 -7.20 10.10
CA ILE A 211 18.98 -7.07 11.34
C ILE A 211 18.46 -8.00 12.43
N ALA A 212 17.14 -8.20 12.56
CA ALA A 212 16.56 -9.17 13.48
C ALA A 212 17.00 -10.61 13.14
N ALA A 213 17.03 -11.01 11.87
CA ALA A 213 17.56 -12.30 11.44
C ALA A 213 19.06 -12.44 11.75
N VAL A 214 19.86 -11.42 11.44
CA VAL A 214 21.30 -11.36 11.74
C VAL A 214 21.59 -11.57 13.23
N VAL A 215 20.82 -10.97 14.13
CA VAL A 215 21.06 -11.06 15.58
C VAL A 215 20.41 -12.29 16.22
N HIS A 216 19.16 -12.61 15.88
CA HIS A 216 18.39 -13.65 16.57
C HIS A 216 18.43 -15.04 15.93
N VAL A 217 18.69 -15.14 14.61
CA VAL A 217 18.80 -16.43 13.90
C VAL A 217 20.26 -16.80 13.66
N PHE A 218 21.09 -15.85 13.19
CA PHE A 218 22.53 -16.08 12.99
C PHE A 218 23.38 -15.83 14.24
N HIS A 219 22.76 -15.48 15.37
CA HIS A 219 23.42 -15.26 16.67
C HIS A 219 24.58 -14.23 16.65
N LEU A 220 24.56 -13.26 15.72
CA LEU A 220 25.60 -12.24 15.60
C LEU A 220 25.38 -11.07 16.56
N HIS A 221 25.49 -11.36 17.86
CA HIS A 221 25.22 -10.45 18.99
C HIS A 221 25.91 -9.07 18.92
N ARG A 222 27.02 -8.93 18.18
CA ARG A 222 27.68 -7.63 17.93
C ARG A 222 26.77 -6.56 17.31
N PHE A 223 25.70 -6.94 16.61
CA PHE A 223 24.76 -6.00 16.00
C PHE A 223 23.56 -5.65 16.91
N HIS A 224 23.54 -6.10 18.16
CA HIS A 224 22.41 -5.88 19.08
C HIS A 224 22.04 -4.39 19.24
N ALA A 225 23.05 -3.50 19.32
CA ALA A 225 22.88 -2.05 19.45
C ALA A 225 22.06 -1.38 18.32
N ILE A 226 21.98 -2.00 17.13
CA ILE A 226 21.23 -1.48 15.97
C ILE A 226 19.89 -2.19 15.72
N VAL A 227 19.55 -3.23 16.49
CA VAL A 227 18.29 -3.98 16.35
C VAL A 227 17.07 -3.09 16.64
N ARG A 228 17.04 -2.42 17.80
CA ARG A 228 15.91 -1.58 18.22
C ARG A 228 15.62 -0.42 17.23
N PRO A 229 16.61 0.35 16.73
CA PRO A 229 16.39 1.32 15.67
C PRO A 229 15.85 0.70 14.37
N ALA A 230 16.42 -0.42 13.91
CA ALA A 230 16.02 -1.05 12.66
C ALA A 230 14.57 -1.58 12.70
N ILE A 231 14.13 -2.15 13.83
CA ILE A 231 12.74 -2.57 14.05
C ILE A 231 11.81 -1.35 14.07
N LEU A 232 12.21 -0.25 14.74
CA LEU A 232 11.44 1.00 14.73
C LEU A 232 11.25 1.54 13.31
N THR A 233 12.31 1.60 12.49
CA THR A 233 12.18 2.07 11.10
C THR A 233 11.31 1.12 10.27
N ALA A 234 11.43 -0.21 10.45
CA ALA A 234 10.57 -1.17 9.78
C ALA A 234 9.09 -0.98 10.15
N PHE A 235 8.79 -0.84 11.44
CA PHE A 235 7.43 -0.56 11.94
C PHE A 235 6.87 0.73 11.35
N LEU A 236 7.59 1.84 11.45
CA LEU A 236 7.13 3.14 10.94
C LEU A 236 7.01 3.16 9.42
N GLY A 237 7.89 2.47 8.69
CA GLY A 237 7.81 2.32 7.24
C GLY A 237 6.55 1.57 6.80
N TYR A 238 6.16 0.50 7.49
CA TYR A 238 4.90 -0.19 7.19
C TYR A 238 3.66 0.63 7.59
N VAL A 239 3.72 1.40 8.68
CA VAL A 239 2.66 2.38 9.00
C VAL A 239 2.54 3.44 7.89
N ALA A 240 3.66 3.96 7.39
CA ALA A 240 3.70 4.93 6.29
C ALA A 240 3.10 4.36 5.00
N VAL A 241 3.43 3.11 4.64
CA VAL A 241 2.83 2.39 3.49
C VAL A 241 1.33 2.22 3.66
N VAL A 242 0.84 1.84 4.85
CA VAL A 242 -0.61 1.70 5.10
C VAL A 242 -1.32 3.05 5.02
N VAL A 243 -0.73 4.13 5.53
CA VAL A 243 -1.28 5.49 5.37
C VAL A 243 -1.33 5.87 3.88
N GLY A 244 -0.27 5.60 3.11
CA GLY A 244 -0.26 5.81 1.65
C GLY A 244 -1.36 5.04 0.94
N LEU A 245 -1.52 3.75 1.22
CA LEU A 245 -2.60 2.92 0.66
C LEU A 245 -4.00 3.44 1.01
N LEU A 246 -4.21 4.00 2.20
CA LEU A 246 -5.50 4.59 2.58
C LEU A 246 -5.81 5.89 1.81
N VAL A 247 -4.80 6.63 1.35
CA VAL A 247 -4.95 7.81 0.48
C VAL A 247 -5.08 7.43 -0.99
N ASP A 248 -4.36 6.39 -1.43
CA ASP A 248 -4.43 5.85 -2.80
C ASP A 248 -5.81 5.26 -3.09
N LEU A 249 -6.31 4.34 -2.25
CA LEU A 249 -7.55 3.59 -2.47
C LEU A 249 -8.75 4.51 -2.77
N GLY A 250 -9.49 4.21 -3.84
CA GLY A 250 -10.69 4.98 -4.21
C GLY A 250 -11.84 4.91 -3.20
N ARG A 251 -11.87 3.87 -2.34
CA ARG A 251 -12.86 3.66 -1.26
C ARG A 251 -12.21 2.98 -0.03
N PRO A 252 -11.35 3.66 0.74
CA PRO A 252 -10.54 3.03 1.79
C PRO A 252 -11.38 2.39 2.91
N TRP A 253 -12.57 2.93 3.20
CA TRP A 253 -13.51 2.36 4.17
C TRP A 253 -14.04 0.94 3.82
N ASN A 254 -13.77 0.43 2.61
CA ASN A 254 -14.07 -0.96 2.23
C ASN A 254 -12.89 -1.93 2.44
N ILE A 255 -11.71 -1.48 2.90
CA ILE A 255 -10.51 -2.32 3.02
C ILE A 255 -10.72 -3.57 3.90
N TRP A 256 -11.55 -3.46 4.94
CA TRP A 256 -11.91 -4.57 5.82
C TRP A 256 -12.55 -5.76 5.09
N ARG A 257 -13.15 -5.55 3.91
CA ARG A 257 -13.78 -6.62 3.12
C ARG A 257 -12.78 -7.71 2.74
N MET A 258 -11.51 -7.37 2.54
CA MET A 258 -10.43 -8.33 2.25
C MET A 258 -10.18 -9.34 3.39
N ILE A 259 -10.54 -8.98 4.63
CA ILE A 259 -10.40 -9.84 5.82
C ILE A 259 -11.51 -10.91 5.84
N VAL A 260 -12.67 -10.65 5.23
CA VAL A 260 -13.88 -11.50 5.30
C VAL A 260 -14.18 -12.21 3.97
N TYR A 261 -14.06 -11.49 2.86
CA TYR A 261 -14.36 -11.96 1.51
C TYR A 261 -13.05 -12.21 0.75
N TRP A 262 -12.55 -13.44 0.85
CA TRP A 262 -11.23 -13.79 0.34
C TRP A 262 -11.24 -14.01 -1.17
N GLN A 263 -10.16 -13.64 -1.84
CA GLN A 263 -9.93 -13.92 -3.27
C GLN A 263 -8.50 -14.46 -3.45
N PRO A 264 -8.25 -15.75 -3.16
CA PRO A 264 -6.91 -16.33 -3.13
C PRO A 264 -6.23 -16.38 -4.52
N THR A 265 -6.98 -16.19 -5.60
CA THR A 265 -6.42 -16.10 -6.97
C THR A 265 -5.76 -14.74 -7.28
N SER A 266 -5.90 -13.75 -6.41
CA SER A 266 -5.32 -12.42 -6.60
C SER A 266 -4.00 -12.26 -5.83
N PRO A 267 -2.87 -11.93 -6.49
CA PRO A 267 -1.63 -11.61 -5.77
C PRO A 267 -1.78 -10.40 -4.83
N LEU A 268 -2.72 -9.49 -5.11
CA LEU A 268 -3.01 -8.34 -4.23
C LEU A 268 -3.70 -8.76 -2.92
N PHE A 269 -4.47 -9.85 -2.92
CA PHE A 269 -5.05 -10.42 -1.70
C PHE A 269 -3.95 -10.99 -0.79
N GLU A 270 -3.00 -11.74 -1.36
CA GLU A 270 -1.83 -12.26 -0.65
C GLU A 270 -0.98 -11.12 -0.08
N VAL A 271 -0.62 -10.14 -0.91
CA VAL A 271 0.15 -8.95 -0.48
C VAL A 271 -0.56 -8.21 0.65
N GLY A 272 -1.88 -7.99 0.53
CA GLY A 272 -2.69 -7.34 1.56
C GLY A 272 -2.70 -8.08 2.90
N TRP A 273 -2.88 -9.40 2.88
CA TRP A 273 -2.79 -10.24 4.09
C TRP A 273 -1.39 -10.24 4.71
N CYS A 274 -0.35 -10.35 3.88
CA CYS A 274 1.03 -10.23 4.33
C CYS A 274 1.31 -8.88 5.01
N VAL A 275 0.83 -7.74 4.47
CA VAL A 275 0.96 -6.42 5.12
C VAL A 275 0.23 -6.40 6.47
N MET A 276 -1.01 -6.86 6.54
CA MET A 276 -1.80 -6.82 7.79
C MET A 276 -1.18 -7.67 8.89
N LEU A 277 -0.76 -8.90 8.58
CA LEU A 277 -0.13 -9.81 9.53
C LEU A 277 1.27 -9.31 9.94
N TYR A 278 2.08 -8.84 9.00
CA TYR A 278 3.43 -8.38 9.29
C TYR A 278 3.44 -7.06 10.08
N LEU A 279 2.54 -6.11 9.78
CA LEU A 279 2.36 -4.90 10.60
C LEU A 279 1.92 -5.26 12.02
N THR A 280 1.07 -6.28 12.18
CA THR A 280 0.69 -6.79 13.51
C THR A 280 1.90 -7.35 14.25
N VAL A 281 2.75 -8.15 13.59
CA VAL A 281 3.99 -8.67 14.20
C VAL A 281 4.97 -7.56 14.56
N LEU A 282 5.24 -6.62 13.65
CA LEU A 282 6.09 -5.44 13.92
C LEU A 282 5.58 -4.60 15.10
N THR A 283 4.26 -4.44 15.21
CA THR A 283 3.64 -3.75 16.35
C THR A 283 3.94 -4.48 17.66
N LEU A 284 3.80 -5.82 17.68
CA LEU A 284 4.09 -6.66 18.86
C LEU A 284 5.58 -6.77 19.17
N GLU A 285 6.46 -6.68 18.16
CA GLU A 285 7.91 -6.69 18.29
C GLU A 285 8.45 -5.36 18.84
N PHE A 286 7.85 -4.23 18.45
CA PHE A 286 8.20 -2.90 18.96
C PHE A 286 7.55 -2.56 20.31
N ALA A 287 6.35 -3.11 20.61
CA ALA A 287 5.60 -2.82 21.84
C ALA A 287 6.39 -2.95 23.17
N PRO A 288 7.34 -3.90 23.35
CA PRO A 288 8.19 -3.94 24.54
C PRO A 288 8.98 -2.65 24.81
N VAL A 289 9.43 -1.92 23.77
CA VAL A 289 10.13 -0.64 23.91
C VAL A 289 9.18 0.44 24.46
N VAL A 290 7.92 0.43 24.01
CA VAL A 290 6.87 1.33 24.50
C VAL A 290 6.50 0.98 25.96
N PHE A 291 6.33 -0.31 26.27
CA PHE A 291 6.00 -0.77 27.62
C PHE A 291 7.13 -0.55 28.62
N GLU A 292 8.39 -0.62 28.19
CA GLU A 292 9.57 -0.24 28.98
C GLU A 292 9.54 1.26 29.30
N GLY A 293 9.26 2.12 28.32
CA GLY A 293 9.10 3.57 28.54
C GLY A 293 7.92 3.93 29.47
N LEU A 294 6.77 3.25 29.31
CA LEU A 294 5.58 3.43 30.15
C LEU A 294 5.65 2.70 31.51
N ARG A 295 6.74 1.96 31.78
CA ARG A 295 6.94 1.16 33.02
C ARG A 295 5.87 0.07 33.24
N TRP A 296 5.31 -0.47 32.16
CA TRP A 296 4.27 -1.52 32.18
C TRP A 296 4.87 -2.93 32.32
N ASN A 297 5.55 -3.17 33.44
CA ASN A 297 6.39 -4.35 33.67
C ASN A 297 5.72 -5.71 33.39
N LYS A 298 4.42 -5.86 33.69
CA LYS A 298 3.66 -7.11 33.43
C LYS A 298 3.50 -7.38 31.93
N ALA A 299 3.13 -6.36 31.14
CA ALA A 299 2.95 -6.48 29.69
C ALA A 299 4.29 -6.68 28.97
N TYR A 300 5.33 -5.97 29.43
CA TYR A 300 6.72 -6.16 28.97
C TYR A 300 7.20 -7.61 29.18
N ALA A 301 7.05 -8.15 30.40
CA ALA A 301 7.46 -9.52 30.72
C ALA A 301 6.67 -10.57 29.91
N PHE A 302 5.37 -10.34 29.68
CA PHE A 302 4.55 -11.20 28.84
C PHE A 302 5.04 -11.22 27.38
N LEU A 303 5.17 -10.06 26.73
CA LEU A 303 5.62 -10.01 25.32
C LEU A 303 7.05 -10.54 25.15
N ARG A 304 7.95 -10.30 26.11
CA ARG A 304 9.32 -10.85 26.06
C ARG A 304 9.39 -12.38 26.02
N ARG A 305 8.37 -13.08 26.52
CA ARG A 305 8.26 -14.55 26.37
C ARG A 305 8.01 -14.98 24.93
N PHE A 306 7.39 -14.11 24.12
CA PHE A 306 7.01 -14.37 22.73
C PHE A 306 7.94 -13.72 21.70
N THR A 307 9.00 -13.02 22.11
CA THR A 307 9.93 -12.35 21.17
C THR A 307 10.49 -13.30 20.11
N LEU A 308 10.97 -14.50 20.48
CA LEU A 308 11.53 -15.43 19.48
C LEU A 308 10.46 -15.92 18.46
N PRO A 309 9.28 -16.42 18.87
CA PRO A 309 8.18 -16.67 17.94
C PRO A 309 7.79 -15.48 17.06
N LEU A 310 7.74 -14.27 17.61
CA LEU A 310 7.41 -13.05 16.85
C LEU A 310 8.48 -12.74 15.80
N VAL A 311 9.77 -12.78 16.16
CA VAL A 311 10.89 -12.55 15.22
C VAL A 311 10.89 -13.59 14.10
N VAL A 312 10.72 -14.89 14.41
CA VAL A 312 10.66 -15.95 13.39
C VAL A 312 9.46 -15.76 12.46
N THR A 313 8.28 -15.42 13.02
CA THR A 313 7.08 -15.12 12.23
C THR A 313 7.27 -13.86 11.38
N GLY A 314 7.92 -12.83 11.90
CA GLY A 314 8.24 -11.59 11.21
C GLY A 314 9.18 -11.82 10.02
N ILE A 315 10.24 -12.61 10.20
CA ILE A 315 11.15 -13.00 9.11
C ILE A 315 10.41 -13.79 8.02
N ALA A 316 9.57 -14.75 8.41
CA ALA A 316 8.78 -15.55 7.46
C ALA A 316 7.78 -14.68 6.67
N LEU A 317 6.99 -13.85 7.35
CA LEU A 317 6.03 -12.94 6.73
C LEU A 317 6.71 -11.86 5.87
N SER A 318 7.88 -11.37 6.27
CA SER A 318 8.64 -10.40 5.46
C SER A 318 9.20 -11.03 4.19
N THR A 319 9.71 -12.26 4.29
CA THR A 319 10.17 -13.04 3.12
C THR A 319 9.03 -13.27 2.14
N LEU A 320 7.86 -13.71 2.64
CA LEU A 320 6.64 -13.83 1.83
C LEU A 320 6.28 -12.48 1.20
N HIS A 321 6.13 -11.42 1.99
CA HIS A 321 5.70 -10.11 1.50
C HIS A 321 6.59 -9.53 0.39
N GLN A 322 7.92 -9.52 0.57
CA GLN A 322 8.85 -9.00 -0.45
C GLN A 322 8.79 -9.84 -1.74
N SER A 323 8.55 -11.15 -1.62
CA SER A 323 8.36 -12.06 -2.75
C SER A 323 7.02 -11.82 -3.46
N SER A 324 5.90 -11.78 -2.73
CA SER A 324 4.55 -11.55 -3.26
C SER A 324 4.41 -10.17 -3.93
N LEU A 325 5.14 -9.15 -3.44
CA LEU A 325 5.25 -7.84 -4.08
C LEU A 325 5.88 -7.93 -5.48
N GLY A 326 6.74 -8.92 -5.74
CA GLY A 326 7.26 -9.25 -7.07
C GLY A 326 6.25 -10.03 -7.92
N SER A 327 5.48 -10.93 -7.30
CA SER A 327 4.40 -11.66 -7.98
C SER A 327 3.32 -10.75 -8.56
N LEU A 328 3.08 -9.57 -7.97
CA LEU A 328 2.19 -8.54 -8.52
C LEU A 328 2.55 -8.07 -9.93
N PHE A 329 3.79 -8.27 -10.38
CA PHE A 329 4.27 -7.85 -11.71
C PHE A 329 4.27 -8.98 -12.75
N LEU A 330 3.92 -10.21 -12.35
CA LEU A 330 3.81 -11.37 -13.25
C LEU A 330 2.51 -11.38 -14.05
N ILE A 331 1.47 -10.69 -13.58
CA ILE A 331 0.13 -10.65 -14.19
C ILE A 331 0.02 -9.66 -15.37
N ASN A 332 1.06 -8.85 -15.60
CA ASN A 332 1.07 -7.75 -16.57
C ASN A 332 2.35 -7.75 -17.43
N PRO A 333 2.68 -8.88 -18.11
CA PRO A 333 3.92 -9.04 -18.88
C PRO A 333 4.10 -7.96 -19.95
N GLU A 334 3.02 -7.57 -20.64
CA GLU A 334 3.07 -6.57 -21.73
C GLU A 334 3.35 -5.13 -21.26
N ARG A 335 3.25 -4.86 -19.95
CA ARG A 335 3.53 -3.54 -19.36
C ARG A 335 4.96 -3.41 -18.82
N LEU A 336 5.73 -4.49 -18.77
CA LEU A 336 7.13 -4.45 -18.37
C LEU A 336 8.03 -4.70 -19.58
N HIS A 337 9.08 -3.91 -19.73
CA HIS A 337 10.09 -4.17 -20.75
C HIS A 337 10.85 -5.49 -20.45
N PRO A 338 11.23 -6.33 -21.44
CA PRO A 338 11.82 -7.66 -21.20
C PRO A 338 13.08 -7.72 -20.33
N LEU A 339 13.77 -6.59 -20.17
CA LEU A 339 14.90 -6.40 -19.25
C LEU A 339 14.48 -6.46 -17.76
N TRP A 340 13.25 -6.09 -17.42
CA TRP A 340 12.70 -6.15 -16.06
C TRP A 340 11.67 -7.27 -15.87
N HIS A 341 10.87 -7.60 -16.88
CA HIS A 341 9.95 -8.73 -16.76
C HIS A 341 10.70 -10.06 -16.68
N SER A 342 10.43 -10.85 -15.63
CA SER A 342 10.96 -12.22 -15.46
C SER A 342 10.04 -13.05 -14.55
N PRO A 343 9.84 -14.36 -14.81
CA PRO A 343 9.24 -15.28 -13.84
C PRO A 343 9.94 -15.29 -12.47
N LEU A 344 11.22 -14.92 -12.40
CA LEU A 344 12.00 -14.82 -11.16
C LEU A 344 11.81 -13.49 -10.41
N LEU A 345 10.90 -12.61 -10.85
CA LEU A 345 10.58 -11.34 -10.17
C LEU A 345 10.38 -11.48 -8.64
N PRO A 346 9.69 -12.50 -8.10
CA PRO A 346 9.54 -12.68 -6.65
C PRO A 346 10.89 -12.86 -5.93
N VAL A 347 11.77 -13.70 -6.49
CA VAL A 347 13.12 -13.96 -5.94
C VAL A 347 14.01 -12.72 -6.07
N ILE A 348 13.98 -12.07 -7.24
CA ILE A 348 14.72 -10.83 -7.53
C ILE A 348 14.30 -9.71 -6.55
N PHE A 349 13.00 -9.60 -6.26
CA PHE A 349 12.46 -8.62 -5.32
C PHE A 349 12.91 -8.89 -3.89
N PHE A 350 12.89 -10.14 -3.44
CA PHE A 350 13.36 -10.53 -2.11
C PHE A 350 14.86 -10.31 -1.92
N VAL A 351 15.71 -10.82 -2.84
CA VAL A 351 17.17 -10.70 -2.71
C VAL A 351 17.62 -9.23 -2.74
N SER A 352 17.03 -8.41 -3.61
CA SER A 352 17.32 -6.97 -3.62
C SER A 352 16.87 -6.26 -2.34
N ALA A 353 15.74 -6.64 -1.74
CA ALA A 353 15.28 -6.08 -0.47
C ALA A 353 16.21 -6.41 0.71
N VAL A 354 16.83 -7.59 0.74
CA VAL A 354 17.85 -7.93 1.75
C VAL A 354 19.10 -7.06 1.60
N GLY A 355 19.58 -6.86 0.37
CA GLY A 355 20.72 -5.98 0.08
C GLY A 355 20.43 -4.52 0.44
N LEU A 356 19.23 -4.04 0.12
CA LEU A 356 18.75 -2.72 0.52
C LEU A 356 18.65 -2.57 2.03
N GLY A 357 18.10 -3.54 2.76
CA GLY A 357 17.93 -3.45 4.22
C GLY A 357 19.25 -3.18 4.96
N LEU A 358 20.33 -3.85 4.53
CA LEU A 358 21.68 -3.63 5.07
C LEU A 358 22.24 -2.23 4.74
N ALA A 359 21.98 -1.74 3.52
CA ALA A 359 22.38 -0.40 3.10
C ALA A 359 21.56 0.69 3.81
N MET A 360 20.25 0.52 3.94
CA MET A 360 19.35 1.49 4.55
C MET A 360 19.64 1.68 6.03
N VAL A 361 19.88 0.61 6.80
CA VAL A 361 20.34 0.70 8.20
C VAL A 361 21.68 1.43 8.32
N THR A 362 22.56 1.29 7.33
CA THR A 362 23.82 2.06 7.26
C THR A 362 23.56 3.55 7.02
N VAL A 363 22.65 3.90 6.09
CA VAL A 363 22.23 5.29 5.83
C VAL A 363 21.58 5.90 7.07
N GLU A 364 20.61 5.21 7.70
CA GLU A 364 19.94 5.65 8.93
C GLU A 364 20.94 5.91 10.06
N GLY A 365 21.89 5.00 10.26
CA GLY A 365 22.94 5.16 11.27
C GLY A 365 23.77 6.43 11.05
N VAL A 366 24.21 6.68 9.81
CA VAL A 366 25.01 7.86 9.45
C VAL A 366 24.20 9.16 9.53
N VAL A 367 22.99 9.20 8.97
CA VAL A 367 22.12 10.38 8.96
C VAL A 367 21.68 10.76 10.38
N THR A 368 21.24 9.78 11.17
CA THR A 368 20.83 10.01 12.56
C THR A 368 22.00 10.48 13.41
N ALA A 369 23.20 9.93 13.20
CA ALA A 369 24.39 10.38 13.91
C ALA A 369 24.80 11.83 13.54
N TRP A 370 24.76 12.18 12.26
CA TRP A 370 24.98 13.55 11.78
C TRP A 370 23.95 14.55 12.36
N LEU A 371 22.69 14.13 12.48
CA LEU A 371 21.58 14.95 12.98
C LEU A 371 21.71 15.21 14.49
N TYR A 372 21.97 14.18 15.28
CA TYR A 372 22.14 14.27 16.74
C TYR A 372 23.56 14.63 17.19
N ARG A 373 24.48 14.90 16.26
CA ARG A 373 25.91 15.22 16.53
C ARG A 373 26.64 14.16 17.37
N ARG A 374 26.29 12.88 17.20
CA ARG A 374 26.97 11.74 17.83
C ARG A 374 27.88 11.03 16.82
N GLU A 375 28.80 10.19 17.29
CA GLU A 375 29.44 9.22 16.40
C GLU A 375 28.49 8.05 16.13
N PRO A 376 28.34 7.57 14.87
CA PRO A 376 27.69 6.30 14.58
C PRO A 376 28.63 5.12 14.90
N GLU A 377 28.06 3.91 14.93
CA GLU A 377 28.77 2.66 15.21
C GLU A 377 29.72 2.23 14.07
N TRP A 378 30.76 3.02 13.81
CA TRP A 378 31.74 2.80 12.73
C TRP A 378 32.41 1.43 12.75
N HIS A 379 32.42 0.75 13.90
CA HIS A 379 32.95 -0.60 14.04
C HIS A 379 32.03 -1.69 13.45
N LEU A 380 30.72 -1.42 13.30
CA LEU A 380 29.72 -2.33 12.73
C LEU A 380 29.51 -2.11 11.23
N LEU A 381 29.49 -0.85 10.77
CA LEU A 381 29.11 -0.49 9.40
C LEU A 381 29.93 -1.19 8.30
N PRO A 382 31.27 -1.34 8.38
CA PRO A 382 32.06 -2.06 7.38
C PRO A 382 31.68 -3.55 7.25
N SER A 383 31.15 -4.17 8.32
CA SER A 383 30.64 -5.53 8.25
C SER A 383 29.27 -5.60 7.56
N LEU A 384 28.41 -4.61 7.77
CA LEU A 384 27.10 -4.51 7.11
C LEU A 384 27.24 -4.25 5.61
N THR A 385 28.07 -3.28 5.21
CA THR A 385 28.27 -2.97 3.77
C THR A 385 28.98 -4.09 3.02
N ARG A 386 29.84 -4.87 3.69
CA ARG A 386 30.44 -6.08 3.12
C ARG A 386 29.42 -7.22 2.96
N ALA A 387 28.47 -7.37 3.90
CA ALA A 387 27.36 -8.30 3.70
C ALA A 387 26.43 -7.83 2.56
N ALA A 388 26.15 -6.53 2.50
CA ALA A 388 25.37 -5.93 1.41
C ALA A 388 26.03 -6.15 0.05
N SER A 389 27.35 -5.99 -0.07
CA SER A 389 28.07 -6.18 -1.34
C SER A 389 27.97 -7.62 -1.87
N ILE A 390 27.97 -8.62 -0.98
CA ILE A 390 27.76 -10.03 -1.36
C ILE A 390 26.33 -10.25 -1.86
N VAL A 391 25.32 -9.72 -1.16
CA VAL A 391 23.91 -9.86 -1.57
C VAL A 391 23.62 -9.10 -2.87
N LEU A 392 24.21 -7.93 -3.07
CA LEU A 392 24.09 -7.15 -4.31
C LEU A 392 24.80 -7.83 -5.49
N ALA A 393 25.96 -8.45 -5.27
CA ALA A 393 26.63 -9.26 -6.29
C ALA A 393 25.79 -10.49 -6.66
N LEU A 394 25.15 -11.16 -5.69
CA LEU A 394 24.21 -12.25 -5.93
C LEU A 394 22.97 -11.79 -6.71
N TYR A 395 22.38 -10.64 -6.35
CA TYR A 395 21.28 -10.03 -7.10
C TYR A 395 21.66 -9.79 -8.57
N LEU A 396 22.84 -9.22 -8.82
CA LEU A 396 23.32 -8.96 -10.18
C LEU A 396 23.57 -10.26 -10.95
N ALA A 397 24.18 -11.26 -10.31
CA ALA A 397 24.38 -12.59 -10.91
C ALA A 397 23.04 -13.23 -11.31
N ILE A 398 22.05 -13.23 -10.40
CA ILE A 398 20.69 -13.73 -10.69
C ILE A 398 20.08 -12.97 -11.88
N ARG A 399 20.15 -11.63 -11.90
CA ARG A 399 19.60 -10.79 -12.98
C ARG A 399 20.25 -11.09 -14.34
N LEU A 400 21.57 -11.21 -14.40
CA LEU A 400 22.30 -11.48 -15.65
C LEU A 400 22.09 -12.92 -16.14
N VAL A 401 22.12 -13.91 -15.25
CA VAL A 401 21.88 -15.32 -15.60
C VAL A 401 20.44 -15.53 -16.06
N ASP A 402 19.45 -14.93 -15.40
CA ASP A 402 18.05 -14.94 -15.83
C ASP A 402 17.87 -14.33 -17.23
N LEU A 403 18.49 -13.16 -17.48
CA LEU A 403 18.41 -12.48 -18.77
C LEU A 403 19.10 -13.27 -19.90
N ALA A 404 20.19 -13.98 -19.58
CA ALA A 404 20.87 -14.91 -20.48
C ALA A 404 20.01 -16.14 -20.78
N ALA A 405 19.51 -16.83 -19.75
CA ALA A 405 18.70 -18.03 -19.87
C ALA A 405 17.40 -17.81 -20.66
N ARG A 406 16.79 -16.61 -20.55
CA ARG A 406 15.60 -16.22 -21.33
C ARG A 406 15.92 -15.73 -22.76
N GLY A 407 17.18 -15.73 -23.19
CA GLY A 407 17.61 -15.23 -24.50
C GLY A 407 17.38 -13.72 -24.69
N LYS A 408 17.33 -12.94 -23.60
CA LYS A 408 16.98 -11.51 -23.61
C LYS A 408 18.18 -10.57 -23.50
N LEU A 409 19.42 -11.08 -23.43
CA LEU A 409 20.63 -10.24 -23.44
C LEU A 409 20.71 -9.28 -24.63
N ARG A 410 20.14 -9.64 -25.80
CA ARG A 410 20.09 -8.77 -26.98
C ARG A 410 19.39 -7.42 -26.75
N TYR A 411 18.50 -7.34 -25.76
CA TYR A 411 17.85 -6.09 -25.36
C TYR A 411 18.80 -5.12 -24.64
N LEU A 412 20.02 -5.53 -24.25
CA LEU A 412 21.02 -4.62 -23.66
C LEU A 412 21.74 -3.75 -24.70
N VAL A 413 21.66 -4.10 -25.99
CA VAL A 413 22.33 -3.40 -27.11
C VAL A 413 21.34 -2.84 -28.13
N GLU A 414 20.06 -2.79 -27.79
CA GLU A 414 19.02 -2.16 -28.61
C GLU A 414 19.23 -0.64 -28.66
N GLY A 415 19.03 -0.02 -29.82
CA GLY A 415 19.16 1.44 -30.02
C GLY A 415 18.06 2.29 -29.38
N SER A 416 17.45 1.81 -28.29
CA SER A 416 16.42 2.53 -27.52
C SER A 416 17.02 3.09 -26.22
N TRP A 417 16.23 3.84 -25.45
CA TRP A 417 16.69 4.41 -24.17
C TRP A 417 16.55 3.43 -22.99
N TRP A 418 15.81 2.33 -23.16
CA TRP A 418 15.62 1.30 -22.14
C TRP A 418 16.91 0.65 -21.62
N PRO A 419 17.90 0.31 -22.46
CA PRO A 419 19.13 -0.33 -21.99
C PRO A 419 19.98 0.67 -21.22
N VAL A 420 19.95 1.95 -21.59
CA VAL A 420 20.62 3.04 -20.86
C VAL A 420 20.05 3.15 -19.44
N LEU A 421 18.72 3.15 -19.28
CA LEU A 421 18.10 3.17 -17.95
C LEU A 421 18.49 1.93 -17.12
N PHE A 422 18.43 0.73 -17.71
CA PHE A 422 18.84 -0.52 -17.04
C PHE A 422 20.31 -0.49 -16.60
N LEU A 423 21.21 -0.02 -17.48
CA LEU A 423 22.64 0.07 -17.18
C LEU A 423 22.93 1.12 -16.11
N VAL A 424 22.24 2.28 -16.12
CA VAL A 424 22.36 3.29 -15.05
C VAL A 424 21.85 2.74 -13.72
N GLU A 425 20.70 2.06 -13.70
CA GLU A 425 20.15 1.40 -12.51
C GLU A 425 21.15 0.40 -11.90
N VAL A 426 21.69 -0.51 -12.72
CA VAL A 426 22.67 -1.52 -12.30
C VAL A 426 23.99 -0.88 -11.86
N LEU A 427 24.48 0.14 -12.57
CA LEU A 427 25.74 0.81 -12.27
C LEU A 427 25.66 1.55 -10.92
N VAL A 428 24.61 2.35 -10.74
CA VAL A 428 24.38 3.18 -9.54
C VAL A 428 23.97 2.32 -8.34
N GLY A 429 23.00 1.42 -8.52
CA GLY A 429 22.44 0.64 -7.41
C GLY A 429 23.29 -0.56 -6.97
N VAL A 430 24.18 -1.07 -7.83
CA VAL A 430 24.91 -2.32 -7.57
C VAL A 430 26.40 -2.19 -7.81
N VAL A 431 26.85 -1.91 -9.04
CA VAL A 431 28.26 -2.06 -9.42
C VAL A 431 29.16 -1.08 -8.67
N VAL A 432 28.78 0.20 -8.61
CA VAL A 432 29.55 1.22 -7.88
C VAL A 432 29.56 0.92 -6.37
N PRO A 433 28.42 0.66 -5.68
CA PRO A 433 28.43 0.24 -4.27
C PRO A 433 29.29 -1.00 -3.99
N VAL A 434 29.15 -2.07 -4.77
CA VAL A 434 29.94 -3.31 -4.60
C VAL A 434 31.43 -3.03 -4.74
N THR A 435 31.81 -2.15 -5.67
CA THR A 435 33.19 -1.69 -5.87
C THR A 435 33.70 -0.92 -4.64
N LEU A 436 32.96 0.12 -4.19
CA LEU A 436 33.30 0.92 -3.01
C LEU A 436 33.45 0.09 -1.73
N PHE A 437 32.61 -0.92 -1.54
CA PHE A 437 32.60 -1.77 -0.35
C PHE A 437 33.70 -2.86 -0.34
N ASN A 438 34.30 -3.18 -1.48
CA ASN A 438 35.34 -4.21 -1.59
C ASN A 438 36.75 -3.66 -1.81
N LEU A 439 36.92 -2.49 -2.44
CA LEU A 439 38.25 -1.90 -2.66
C LEU A 439 39.01 -1.70 -1.34
N PRO A 440 40.24 -2.23 -1.18
CA PRO A 440 41.00 -2.13 0.08
C PRO A 440 41.20 -0.69 0.58
N SER A 441 41.38 0.26 -0.34
CA SER A 441 41.55 1.69 -0.05
C SER A 441 40.25 2.42 0.35
N LEU A 442 39.08 1.88 0.00
CA LEU A 442 37.79 2.56 0.17
C LEU A 442 36.88 1.90 1.22
N ARG A 443 36.94 0.57 1.38
CA ARG A 443 36.02 -0.22 2.23
C ARG A 443 35.96 0.19 3.71
N GLY A 444 36.99 0.85 4.23
CA GLY A 444 37.03 1.39 5.60
C GLY A 444 36.75 2.90 5.70
N SER A 445 36.58 3.60 4.58
CA SER A 445 36.39 5.05 4.55
C SER A 445 34.95 5.42 4.92
N ARG A 446 34.80 6.30 5.92
CA ARG A 446 33.52 6.87 6.36
C ARG A 446 32.71 7.43 5.18
N ARG A 447 33.38 8.07 4.20
CA ARG A 447 32.75 8.62 2.99
C ARG A 447 32.28 7.52 2.03
N ALA A 448 33.11 6.51 1.75
CA ALA A 448 32.75 5.44 0.81
C ALA A 448 31.60 4.56 1.35
N ILE A 449 31.58 4.31 2.67
CA ILE A 449 30.48 3.60 3.35
C ILE A 449 29.17 4.37 3.20
N GLY A 450 29.16 5.66 3.55
CA GLY A 450 27.96 6.50 3.45
C GLY A 450 27.47 6.68 2.02
N THR A 451 28.35 7.09 1.10
CA THR A 451 27.99 7.30 -0.32
C THR A 451 27.56 5.99 -0.97
N GLY A 452 28.29 4.88 -0.77
CA GLY A 452 27.92 3.58 -1.32
C GLY A 452 26.56 3.10 -0.84
N ALA A 453 26.25 3.26 0.44
CA ALA A 453 24.94 2.86 0.98
C ALA A 453 23.79 3.72 0.42
N SER A 454 24.00 5.04 0.31
CA SER A 454 23.03 5.94 -0.33
C SER A 454 22.82 5.62 -1.82
N LEU A 455 23.87 5.23 -2.55
CA LEU A 455 23.76 4.83 -3.96
C LEU A 455 22.93 3.55 -4.15
N VAL A 456 23.05 2.57 -3.24
CA VAL A 456 22.16 1.39 -3.22
C VAL A 456 20.70 1.80 -3.04
N VAL A 457 20.41 2.70 -2.09
CA VAL A 457 19.06 3.21 -1.84
C VAL A 457 18.49 3.92 -3.08
N VAL A 458 19.26 4.82 -3.70
CA VAL A 458 18.85 5.56 -4.90
C VAL A 458 18.62 4.63 -6.10
N GLY A 459 19.57 3.74 -6.40
CA GLY A 459 19.44 2.80 -7.52
C GLY A 459 18.31 1.78 -7.32
N PHE A 460 18.02 1.40 -6.07
CA PHE A 460 16.87 0.56 -5.76
C PHE A 460 15.54 1.30 -5.95
N ILE A 461 15.42 2.55 -5.49
CA ILE A 461 14.23 3.38 -5.73
C ILE A 461 14.02 3.54 -7.24
N LEU A 462 15.10 3.76 -8.01
CA LEU A 462 15.04 3.82 -9.47
C LEU A 462 14.53 2.50 -10.08
N HIS A 463 15.00 1.34 -9.62
CA HIS A 463 14.49 0.03 -10.05
C HIS A 463 12.99 -0.11 -9.78
N ARG A 464 12.52 0.22 -8.57
CA ARG A 464 11.11 0.07 -8.19
C ARG A 464 10.21 1.06 -8.93
N ALA A 465 10.62 2.32 -9.07
CA ALA A 465 9.94 3.30 -9.90
C ALA A 465 9.90 2.88 -11.38
N THR A 466 10.96 2.21 -11.88
CA THR A 466 11.01 1.70 -13.25
C THR A 466 10.04 0.56 -13.48
N VAL A 467 10.02 -0.42 -12.57
CA VAL A 467 9.13 -1.59 -12.63
C VAL A 467 7.66 -1.20 -12.45
N ALA A 468 7.35 -0.39 -11.44
CA ALA A 468 5.98 -0.09 -11.04
C ALA A 468 5.36 1.17 -11.67
N GLY A 469 6.19 2.04 -12.27
CA GLY A 469 5.77 3.31 -12.87
C GLY A 469 6.21 3.45 -14.32
N ILE A 470 7.51 3.70 -14.55
CA ILE A 470 8.04 4.13 -15.86
C ILE A 470 7.70 3.12 -16.98
N SER A 471 7.86 1.82 -16.73
CA SER A 471 7.52 0.77 -17.70
C SER A 471 6.03 0.79 -18.09
N HIS A 472 5.14 0.96 -17.10
CA HIS A 472 3.70 1.02 -17.31
C HIS A 472 3.30 2.24 -18.14
N ILE A 473 3.91 3.41 -17.86
CA ILE A 473 3.63 4.67 -18.56
C ILE A 473 4.02 4.55 -20.03
N ALA A 474 5.28 4.21 -20.30
CA ALA A 474 5.82 4.21 -21.67
C ALA A 474 5.13 3.20 -22.60
N ARG A 475 4.61 2.08 -22.07
CA ARG A 475 3.83 1.10 -22.85
C ARG A 475 2.42 1.56 -23.21
N THR A 476 1.87 2.58 -22.55
CA THR A 476 0.52 3.13 -22.85
C THR A 476 0.54 4.31 -23.82
N GLY A 477 1.72 4.85 -24.14
CA GLY A 477 1.88 6.02 -25.00
C GLY A 477 1.34 7.34 -24.42
N GLN A 478 0.76 7.33 -23.22
CA GLN A 478 0.31 8.53 -22.52
C GLN A 478 1.41 8.99 -21.54
N GLY A 479 1.75 10.28 -21.59
CA GLY A 479 2.64 10.89 -20.61
C GLY A 479 1.98 10.94 -19.23
N TYR A 480 2.78 10.69 -18.18
CA TYR A 480 2.39 10.89 -16.78
C TYR A 480 3.44 11.74 -16.09
N ILE A 481 3.00 12.81 -15.44
CA ILE A 481 3.80 13.69 -14.59
C ILE A 481 3.03 13.82 -13.28
N PRO A 482 3.60 13.49 -12.11
CA PRO A 482 2.89 13.58 -10.84
C PRO A 482 2.35 14.99 -10.59
N SER A 483 1.10 15.09 -10.17
CA SER A 483 0.51 16.34 -9.70
C SER A 483 1.19 16.83 -8.41
N LEU A 484 1.06 18.13 -8.11
CA LEU A 484 1.49 18.70 -6.83
C LEU A 484 0.82 18.00 -5.64
N ALA A 485 -0.43 17.57 -5.80
CA ALA A 485 -1.15 16.82 -4.79
C ALA A 485 -0.50 15.45 -4.50
N GLU A 486 -0.10 14.72 -5.54
CA GLU A 486 0.65 13.46 -5.38
C GLU A 486 1.96 13.70 -4.63
N ILE A 487 2.76 14.69 -5.08
CA ILE A 487 4.07 15.03 -4.50
C ILE A 487 3.94 15.44 -3.02
N PHE A 488 3.03 16.35 -2.68
CA PHE A 488 2.84 16.77 -1.28
C PHE A 488 2.35 15.62 -0.39
N THR A 489 1.55 14.70 -0.92
CA THR A 489 1.09 13.52 -0.17
C THR A 489 2.26 12.59 0.15
N SER A 490 3.08 12.22 -0.85
CA SER A 490 4.26 11.37 -0.66
C SER A 490 5.26 11.99 0.33
N LEU A 491 5.58 13.28 0.17
CA LEU A 491 6.49 14.00 1.07
C LEU A 491 5.94 14.11 2.50
N CYS A 492 4.62 14.23 2.67
CA CYS A 492 3.97 14.22 3.99
C CYS A 492 4.05 12.86 4.66
N ILE A 493 3.84 11.76 3.93
CA ILE A 493 3.95 10.39 4.47
C ILE A 493 5.38 10.13 4.98
N VAL A 494 6.40 10.45 4.17
CA VAL A 494 7.81 10.35 4.57
C VAL A 494 8.12 11.29 5.74
N SER A 495 7.54 12.49 5.77
CA SER A 495 7.78 13.46 6.85
C SER A 495 7.14 13.05 8.18
N LEU A 496 5.94 12.46 8.14
CA LEU A 496 5.26 11.89 9.30
C LEU A 496 6.08 10.73 9.86
N MET A 497 6.54 9.81 9.00
CA MET A 497 7.42 8.71 9.39
C MET A 497 8.69 9.20 10.09
N ALA A 498 9.37 10.21 9.51
CA ALA A 498 10.57 10.79 10.09
C ALA A 498 10.30 11.53 11.41
N LEU A 499 9.21 12.30 11.53
CA LEU A 499 8.81 12.96 12.77
C LEU A 499 8.50 11.96 13.89
N LEU A 500 7.80 10.87 13.57
CA LEU A 500 7.52 9.78 14.53
C LEU A 500 8.80 9.06 14.94
N PHE A 501 9.73 8.81 14.01
CA PHE A 501 11.03 8.21 14.32
C PHE A 501 11.82 9.07 15.31
N LEU A 502 11.96 10.37 15.02
CA LEU A 502 12.64 11.33 15.90
C LEU A 502 11.93 11.43 17.27
N PHE A 503 10.60 11.42 17.30
CA PHE A 503 9.82 11.41 18.54
C PHE A 503 10.13 10.17 19.39
N PHE A 504 10.04 8.96 18.82
CA PHE A 504 10.30 7.72 19.56
C PHE A 504 11.75 7.62 20.02
N VAL A 505 12.71 8.07 19.21
CA VAL A 505 14.14 8.14 19.54
C VAL A 505 14.43 9.08 20.71
N GLU A 506 13.70 10.20 20.82
CA GLU A 506 13.90 11.19 21.88
C GLU A 506 13.18 10.85 23.20
N HIS A 507 12.11 10.07 23.15
CA HIS A 507 11.22 9.82 24.30
C HIS A 507 11.25 8.37 24.83
N LEU A 508 11.78 7.41 24.06
CA LEU A 508 11.89 5.99 24.46
C LEU A 508 13.34 5.48 24.41
N HIS A 509 13.59 4.34 25.07
CA HIS A 509 14.88 3.64 25.07
C HIS A 509 15.13 2.90 23.75
N VAL A 510 15.23 3.62 22.63
CA VAL A 510 15.52 3.05 21.30
C VAL A 510 17.01 2.70 21.16
N TRP A 511 17.89 3.40 21.87
CA TRP A 511 19.34 3.12 21.91
C TRP A 511 19.75 2.54 23.27
N GLU A 512 20.84 1.77 23.29
CA GLU A 512 21.38 1.13 24.52
C GLU A 512 21.83 2.16 25.57
N GLN A 513 22.21 3.36 25.12
CA GLN A 513 22.28 4.56 25.95
C GLN A 513 21.30 5.58 25.35
N PRO A 514 20.27 6.05 26.09
CA PRO A 514 19.47 7.18 25.62
C PRO A 514 20.39 8.39 25.39
N PRO A 515 20.07 9.30 24.46
CA PRO A 515 20.87 10.51 24.33
C PRO A 515 20.82 11.23 25.68
N THR A 516 21.97 11.67 26.19
CA THR A 516 21.99 12.53 27.38
C THR A 516 21.06 13.70 27.10
N PRO A 517 19.95 13.85 27.85
CA PRO A 517 19.10 14.99 27.65
C PRO A 517 19.96 16.23 27.86
N ALA A 518 19.84 17.22 26.98
CA ALA A 518 20.24 18.57 27.33
C ALA A 518 19.62 18.87 28.70
N GLY A 519 20.48 19.08 29.70
CA GLY A 519 20.16 18.73 31.09
C GLY A 519 18.87 19.34 31.61
N HIS A 520 18.21 18.64 32.55
CA HIS A 520 16.90 19.01 33.13
C HIS A 520 16.65 20.52 33.13
N PHE A 521 15.84 20.97 32.16
CA PHE A 521 15.58 22.38 31.98
C PHE A 521 14.88 22.93 33.22
N ARG A 522 15.62 23.65 34.06
CA ARG A 522 15.02 24.46 35.12
C ARG A 522 14.19 25.54 34.43
N PRO A 523 12.86 25.61 34.64
CA PRO A 523 12.10 26.75 34.17
C PRO A 523 12.73 28.01 34.77
N ALA A 524 13.14 28.93 33.90
CA ALA A 524 13.52 30.27 34.33
C ALA A 524 12.32 30.85 35.10
N ALA A 525 12.59 31.45 36.27
CA ALA A 525 11.55 32.06 37.07
C ALA A 525 10.79 33.08 36.21
N VAL A 526 9.47 32.99 36.20
CA VAL A 526 8.62 33.88 35.40
C VAL A 526 8.70 35.26 36.01
N ASP A 527 9.36 36.19 35.32
CA ASP A 527 9.25 37.62 35.60
C ASP A 527 7.80 38.07 35.32
N PRO A 528 7.06 38.58 36.31
CA PRO A 528 5.65 38.96 36.12
C PRO A 528 5.42 40.14 35.19
N VAL A 529 6.46 40.92 34.85
CA VAL A 529 6.31 42.25 34.24
C VAL A 529 6.73 42.29 32.76
N SER A 530 7.58 41.38 32.28
CA SER A 530 7.99 41.35 30.88
C SER A 530 7.04 40.52 29.98
N ARG A 531 6.78 41.03 28.77
CA ARG A 531 5.85 40.46 27.76
C ARG A 531 6.37 39.16 27.12
N ALA A 532 6.61 38.13 27.93
CA ALA A 532 7.33 36.90 27.54
C ALA A 532 6.42 35.70 27.16
N PHE A 533 5.12 35.92 26.93
CA PHE A 533 4.17 34.88 26.49
C PHE A 533 4.58 34.15 25.17
N ILE A 534 5.54 34.72 24.44
CA ILE A 534 6.05 34.25 23.14
C ILE A 534 7.38 33.46 23.28
N ARG A 535 8.01 33.37 24.48
CA ARG A 535 9.41 32.88 24.61
C ARG A 535 9.70 31.84 25.70
N GLY A 536 8.70 31.09 26.17
CA GLY A 536 8.99 29.84 26.91
C GLY A 536 9.63 28.78 25.99
N PRO A 537 10.70 28.06 26.35
CA PRO A 537 11.39 27.16 25.40
C PRO A 537 10.58 25.92 24.99
N TRP A 538 9.65 25.44 25.82
CA TRP A 538 8.64 24.44 25.44
C TRP A 538 7.64 25.02 24.42
N LEU A 539 7.13 26.23 24.69
CA LEU A 539 6.23 26.97 23.81
C LEU A 539 6.87 27.29 22.46
N GLY A 540 8.11 27.80 22.43
CA GLY A 540 8.82 28.14 21.19
C GLY A 540 9.16 26.92 20.32
N GLY A 541 9.28 25.72 20.89
CA GLY A 541 9.38 24.48 20.13
C GLY A 541 8.07 24.15 19.41
N ALA A 542 6.96 24.08 20.18
CA ALA A 542 5.63 23.79 19.66
C ALA A 542 5.12 24.87 18.68
N GLN A 543 5.33 26.15 18.99
CA GLN A 543 4.94 27.28 18.15
C GLN A 543 5.65 27.25 16.79
N ARG A 544 6.94 26.87 16.73
CA ARG A 544 7.65 26.70 15.44
C ARG A 544 7.10 25.53 14.62
N ALA A 545 6.77 24.41 15.27
CA ALA A 545 6.16 23.25 14.60
C ALA A 545 4.77 23.59 14.03
N VAL A 546 3.91 24.22 14.85
CA VAL A 546 2.57 24.66 14.45
C VAL A 546 2.66 25.73 13.35
N LEU A 547 3.55 26.72 13.47
CA LEU A 547 3.74 27.74 12.43
C LEU A 547 4.19 27.13 11.11
N ALA A 548 5.20 26.24 11.13
CA ALA A 548 5.67 25.56 9.94
C ALA A 548 4.55 24.74 9.28
N TRP A 549 3.76 24.01 10.07
CA TRP A 549 2.61 23.23 9.61
C TRP A 549 1.52 24.12 8.98
N ILE A 550 1.15 25.23 9.61
CA ILE A 550 0.18 26.20 9.07
C ILE A 550 0.68 26.79 7.75
N VAL A 551 1.94 27.25 7.71
CA VAL A 551 2.55 27.84 6.50
C VAL A 551 2.61 26.82 5.37
N GLY A 552 2.96 25.57 5.65
CA GLY A 552 2.91 24.47 4.68
C GLY A 552 1.52 24.22 4.13
N GLY A 553 0.50 24.20 5.00
CA GLY A 553 -0.90 24.05 4.60
C GLY A 553 -1.39 25.21 3.71
N VAL A 554 -1.08 26.46 4.08
CA VAL A 554 -1.47 27.66 3.29
C VAL A 554 -0.79 27.66 1.91
N VAL A 555 0.52 27.36 1.86
CA VAL A 555 1.26 27.26 0.59
C VAL A 555 0.70 26.15 -0.29
N ALA A 556 0.41 24.97 0.27
CA ALA A 556 -0.19 23.88 -0.48
C ALA A 556 -1.60 24.22 -0.98
N ALA A 557 -2.45 24.87 -0.16
CA ALA A 557 -3.78 25.29 -0.60
C ALA A 557 -3.71 26.22 -1.83
N ALA A 558 -2.89 27.27 -1.76
CA ALA A 558 -2.71 28.21 -2.87
C ALA A 558 -2.15 27.53 -4.14
N LEU A 559 -1.15 26.65 -3.99
CA LEU A 559 -0.56 25.91 -5.12
C LEU A 559 -1.52 24.87 -5.71
N LEU A 560 -2.38 24.26 -4.90
CA LEU A 560 -3.40 23.33 -5.37
C LEU A 560 -4.54 24.05 -6.09
N GLU A 561 -4.98 25.23 -5.64
CA GLU A 561 -5.97 26.03 -6.38
C GLU A 561 -5.44 26.47 -7.74
N LEU A 562 -4.18 26.96 -7.80
CA LEU A 562 -3.48 27.23 -9.05
C LEU A 562 -3.35 25.98 -9.94
N GLY A 563 -3.05 24.82 -9.33
CA GLY A 563 -2.94 23.54 -10.01
C GLY A 563 -4.28 22.97 -10.50
N VAL A 564 -5.41 23.35 -9.90
CA VAL A 564 -6.76 22.96 -10.33
C VAL A 564 -7.26 23.87 -11.43
N ALA A 565 -7.00 25.18 -11.34
CA ALA A 565 -7.34 26.16 -12.37
C ALA A 565 -6.61 25.88 -13.70
N ASN A 566 -5.37 25.39 -13.63
CA ASN A 566 -4.54 25.05 -14.79
C ASN A 566 -4.40 23.52 -15.01
N GLY A 567 -5.16 22.72 -14.27
CA GLY A 567 -4.99 21.26 -14.24
C GLY A 567 -5.59 20.56 -15.47
N PRO A 568 -5.15 19.32 -15.78
CA PRO A 568 -5.75 18.54 -16.85
C PRO A 568 -7.22 18.24 -16.52
N HIS A 569 -8.13 19.03 -17.08
CA HIS A 569 -9.56 18.72 -17.01
C HIS A 569 -9.79 17.33 -17.59
N PRO A 570 -10.57 16.47 -16.91
CA PRO A 570 -10.74 15.10 -17.36
C PRO A 570 -11.41 15.15 -18.74
N ARG A 571 -10.87 14.43 -19.73
CA ARG A 571 -11.29 14.58 -21.13
C ARG A 571 -12.72 14.05 -21.34
N PRO A 572 -13.59 14.72 -22.10
CA PRO A 572 -14.89 14.14 -22.49
C PRO A 572 -14.66 12.82 -23.25
N GLN A 573 -15.48 11.81 -22.99
CA GLN A 573 -15.48 10.55 -23.74
C GLN A 573 -16.75 10.46 -24.59
N PRO A 574 -16.69 10.84 -25.88
CA PRO A 574 -17.88 10.90 -26.73
C PRO A 574 -18.50 9.51 -26.90
N VAL A 575 -19.82 9.47 -26.97
CA VAL A 575 -20.59 8.24 -27.07
C VAL A 575 -20.93 7.93 -28.53
N ALA A 576 -20.51 6.77 -29.02
CA ALA A 576 -20.92 6.23 -30.30
C ALA A 576 -22.40 5.77 -30.27
N PRO A 577 -23.18 6.03 -31.32
CA PRO A 577 -24.52 5.48 -31.43
C PRO A 577 -24.48 3.95 -31.54
N PRO A 578 -25.50 3.25 -31.03
CA PRO A 578 -25.58 1.80 -31.14
C PRO A 578 -25.81 1.38 -32.60
N ARG A 579 -25.31 0.20 -32.97
CA ARG A 579 -25.33 -0.32 -34.36
C ARG A 579 -26.33 -1.46 -34.49
N SER A 580 -26.99 -1.61 -35.64
CA SER A 580 -27.73 -2.84 -35.95
C SER A 580 -26.76 -3.90 -36.44
N VAL A 581 -26.92 -5.14 -35.97
CA VAL A 581 -26.09 -6.30 -36.33
C VAL A 581 -26.95 -7.54 -36.48
N ASP A 582 -26.53 -8.44 -37.38
CA ASP A 582 -27.12 -9.76 -37.51
C ASP A 582 -26.54 -10.72 -36.46
N VAL A 583 -27.43 -11.46 -35.80
CA VAL A 583 -27.12 -12.42 -34.75
C VAL A 583 -27.80 -13.76 -35.02
N VAL A 584 -27.22 -14.85 -34.51
CA VAL A 584 -27.84 -16.17 -34.52
C VAL A 584 -28.05 -16.69 -33.10
N ARG A 585 -29.12 -17.45 -32.88
CA ARG A 585 -29.36 -18.21 -31.66
C ARG A 585 -28.77 -19.61 -31.80
N LEU A 586 -27.78 -19.93 -30.99
CA LEU A 586 -27.23 -21.28 -30.87
C LEU A 586 -27.69 -21.91 -29.55
N PRO A 587 -28.00 -23.21 -29.48
CA PRO A 587 -28.26 -23.87 -28.20
C PRO A 587 -27.05 -23.76 -27.26
N ARG A 588 -27.28 -23.56 -25.96
CA ARG A 588 -26.18 -23.58 -24.96
C ARG A 588 -25.69 -25.01 -24.78
N ALA A 589 -24.38 -25.23 -24.93
CA ALA A 589 -23.77 -26.53 -24.61
C ALA A 589 -24.01 -26.90 -23.13
N GLY A 590 -24.66 -28.05 -22.88
CA GLY A 590 -24.87 -28.60 -21.53
C GLY A 590 -25.93 -27.90 -20.65
N ALA A 591 -26.73 -26.98 -21.20
CA ALA A 591 -27.76 -26.24 -20.48
C ALA A 591 -29.01 -25.95 -21.34
N THR A 592 -30.16 -25.76 -20.70
CA THR A 592 -31.39 -25.33 -21.38
C THR A 592 -31.30 -23.88 -21.84
N GLY A 593 -31.76 -23.59 -23.07
CA GLY A 593 -31.83 -22.24 -23.63
C GLY A 593 -30.75 -21.95 -24.69
N HIS A 594 -30.71 -20.68 -25.13
CA HIS A 594 -29.95 -20.27 -26.32
C HIS A 594 -28.93 -19.16 -26.01
N ARG A 595 -27.73 -19.26 -26.61
CA ARG A 595 -26.72 -18.20 -26.72
C ARG A 595 -27.01 -17.38 -27.98
N ILE A 596 -27.13 -16.06 -27.83
CA ILE A 596 -27.09 -15.12 -28.96
C ILE A 596 -25.61 -14.79 -29.26
N THR A 597 -25.22 -14.89 -30.53
CA THR A 597 -23.86 -14.58 -31.03
C THR A 597 -23.94 -13.77 -32.32
N LEU A 598 -22.90 -12.99 -32.65
CA LEU A 598 -22.81 -12.27 -33.92
C LEU A 598 -22.70 -13.26 -35.09
N ALA A 599 -23.53 -13.09 -36.11
CA ALA A 599 -23.53 -13.94 -37.30
C ALA A 599 -22.17 -13.88 -38.04
N ALA A 600 -21.56 -12.70 -38.11
CA ALA A 600 -20.25 -12.47 -38.73
C ALA A 600 -19.06 -13.19 -38.02
N LEU A 601 -19.26 -13.72 -36.81
CA LEU A 601 -18.26 -14.54 -36.09
C LEU A 601 -18.52 -16.04 -36.24
N GLN A 602 -19.54 -16.46 -37.00
CA GLN A 602 -19.89 -17.86 -37.21
C GLN A 602 -19.38 -18.34 -38.58
N GLY A 603 -18.95 -19.60 -38.65
CA GLY A 603 -18.64 -20.24 -39.94
C GLY A 603 -19.91 -20.49 -40.75
N PRO A 604 -19.82 -20.64 -42.08
CA PRO A 604 -20.99 -20.79 -42.96
C PRO A 604 -21.91 -21.94 -42.54
N ASP A 605 -21.36 -23.05 -42.05
CA ASP A 605 -22.11 -24.24 -41.62
C ASP A 605 -22.83 -24.08 -40.27
N SER A 606 -22.60 -22.97 -39.56
CA SER A 606 -23.12 -22.71 -38.20
C SER A 606 -24.22 -21.65 -38.13
N VAL A 607 -24.68 -21.15 -39.29
CA VAL A 607 -25.86 -20.28 -39.39
C VAL A 607 -27.11 -21.17 -39.55
N PRO A 608 -28.12 -21.08 -38.66
CA PRO A 608 -29.34 -21.87 -38.78
C PRO A 608 -30.11 -21.56 -40.08
N ALA A 609 -30.76 -22.57 -40.66
CA ALA A 609 -31.61 -22.42 -41.86
C ALA A 609 -32.81 -21.45 -41.68
N GLN A 610 -33.12 -21.05 -40.43
CA GLN A 610 -34.13 -20.04 -40.11
C GLN A 610 -33.61 -18.59 -40.28
N GLY A 611 -32.35 -18.40 -40.67
CA GLY A 611 -31.74 -17.08 -40.91
C GLY A 611 -31.17 -16.41 -39.66
N SER A 612 -30.59 -15.23 -39.86
CA SER A 612 -30.13 -14.35 -38.78
C SER A 612 -31.23 -13.41 -38.30
N GLU A 613 -31.27 -13.17 -36.99
CA GLU A 613 -32.11 -12.14 -36.38
C GLU A 613 -31.36 -10.81 -36.29
N ARG A 614 -32.09 -9.69 -36.24
CA ARG A 614 -31.48 -8.38 -35.99
C ARG A 614 -31.42 -8.08 -34.49
N ALA A 615 -30.24 -7.71 -34.02
CA ALA A 615 -30.03 -7.17 -32.69
C ALA A 615 -29.32 -5.80 -32.75
N ILE A 616 -29.41 -5.06 -31.65
CA ILE A 616 -28.69 -3.80 -31.46
C ILE A 616 -27.41 -4.09 -30.69
N LEU A 617 -26.25 -3.78 -31.27
CA LEU A 617 -24.95 -3.81 -30.61
C LEU A 617 -24.70 -2.45 -29.94
N ILE A 618 -24.65 -2.47 -28.61
CA ILE A 618 -24.41 -1.31 -27.75
C ILE A 618 -22.94 -1.33 -27.32
N ASP A 619 -22.15 -0.43 -27.92
CA ASP A 619 -20.69 -0.33 -27.76
C ASP A 619 -20.30 1.15 -27.75
N GLY A 620 -20.67 1.86 -26.68
CA GLY A 620 -20.67 3.32 -26.65
C GLY A 620 -19.30 3.99 -26.77
N ASN A 621 -18.20 3.26 -26.58
CA ASN A 621 -16.83 3.79 -26.68
C ASN A 621 -15.91 2.98 -27.61
N HIS A 622 -16.44 2.03 -28.37
CA HIS A 622 -15.68 1.15 -29.25
C HIS A 622 -14.50 0.42 -28.60
N ALA A 623 -14.59 0.16 -27.28
CA ALA A 623 -13.51 -0.48 -26.51
C ALA A 623 -13.53 -2.01 -26.59
N GLY A 624 -14.25 -2.61 -27.55
CA GLY A 624 -14.35 -4.07 -27.68
C GLY A 624 -15.11 -4.75 -26.54
N ARG A 625 -16.01 -4.02 -25.86
CA ARG A 625 -16.85 -4.53 -24.78
C ARG A 625 -18.29 -4.05 -24.91
N TRP A 626 -19.15 -4.89 -25.49
CA TRP A 626 -20.50 -4.50 -25.91
C TRP A 626 -21.60 -5.33 -25.24
N VAL A 627 -22.84 -4.89 -25.44
CA VAL A 627 -24.06 -5.65 -25.12
C VAL A 627 -24.80 -5.91 -26.43
N LEU A 628 -25.29 -7.15 -26.62
CA LEU A 628 -26.22 -7.49 -27.70
C LEU A 628 -27.65 -7.38 -27.16
N PHE A 629 -28.43 -6.46 -27.69
CA PHE A 629 -29.81 -6.19 -27.29
C PHE A 629 -30.78 -6.62 -28.40
N PRO A 630 -31.47 -7.77 -28.29
CA PRO A 630 -32.48 -8.20 -29.24
C PRO A 630 -33.74 -7.35 -29.05
N HIS A 631 -33.79 -6.20 -29.71
CA HIS A 631 -34.81 -5.16 -29.52
C HIS A 631 -36.23 -5.69 -29.78
N GLU A 632 -36.42 -6.37 -30.91
CA GLU A 632 -37.72 -6.90 -31.30
C GLU A 632 -38.27 -7.92 -30.30
N ALA A 633 -37.42 -8.81 -29.79
CA ALA A 633 -37.83 -9.78 -28.76
C ALA A 633 -38.26 -9.10 -27.45
N HIS A 634 -37.64 -7.96 -27.08
CA HIS A 634 -38.08 -7.18 -25.92
C HIS A 634 -39.41 -6.46 -26.19
N GLN A 635 -39.56 -5.85 -27.35
CA GLN A 635 -40.78 -5.18 -27.79
C GLN A 635 -41.97 -6.15 -27.80
N GLN A 636 -41.82 -7.34 -28.39
CA GLN A 636 -42.86 -8.37 -28.40
C GLN A 636 -43.23 -8.81 -26.96
N ARG A 637 -42.25 -9.15 -26.12
CA ARG A 637 -42.48 -9.60 -24.72
C ARG A 637 -43.16 -8.56 -23.83
N LEU A 638 -43.01 -7.26 -24.12
CA LEU A 638 -43.51 -6.18 -23.28
C LEU A 638 -44.85 -5.59 -23.75
N GLY A 639 -45.49 -6.19 -24.77
CA GLY A 639 -46.79 -5.73 -25.30
C GLY A 639 -46.72 -5.00 -26.64
N GLY A 640 -45.75 -5.35 -27.49
CA GLY A 640 -45.60 -4.80 -28.84
C GLY A 640 -45.30 -3.30 -28.85
N ASN A 641 -45.87 -2.58 -29.82
CA ASN A 641 -45.60 -1.15 -30.06
C ASN A 641 -45.99 -0.24 -28.88
N ALA A 642 -46.91 -0.65 -28.02
CA ALA A 642 -47.28 0.09 -26.81
C ALA A 642 -46.15 0.12 -25.76
N SER A 643 -45.19 -0.80 -25.85
CA SER A 643 -44.10 -0.94 -24.87
C SER A 643 -42.95 0.04 -25.05
N CYS A 644 -42.83 0.71 -26.22
CA CYS A 644 -41.66 1.53 -26.56
C CYS A 644 -41.34 2.61 -25.51
N GLY A 645 -42.39 3.20 -24.90
CA GLY A 645 -42.26 4.21 -23.84
C GLY A 645 -41.64 3.73 -22.53
N ALA A 646 -41.51 2.41 -22.32
CA ALA A 646 -40.83 1.82 -21.18
C ALA A 646 -39.29 1.96 -21.27
N CYS A 647 -38.75 2.00 -22.49
CA CYS A 647 -37.32 2.11 -22.79
C CYS A 647 -36.94 3.49 -23.34
N HIS A 648 -37.73 4.04 -24.28
CA HIS A 648 -37.53 5.39 -24.82
C HIS A 648 -38.35 6.41 -24.02
N HIS A 649 -37.69 7.11 -23.10
CA HIS A 649 -38.33 8.05 -22.18
C HIS A 649 -38.53 9.47 -22.75
N LEU A 650 -37.74 9.82 -23.77
CA LEU A 650 -37.78 11.07 -24.50
C LEU A 650 -37.44 10.74 -25.96
N ASN A 651 -38.25 11.22 -26.89
CA ASN A 651 -37.95 11.17 -28.32
C ASN A 651 -37.87 12.60 -28.85
N VAL A 652 -37.02 12.82 -29.85
CA VAL A 652 -37.01 14.08 -30.60
C VAL A 652 -38.30 14.13 -31.45
N PRO A 653 -38.92 15.31 -31.65
CA PRO A 653 -40.07 15.45 -32.54
C PRO A 653 -39.84 14.77 -33.89
N LEU A 654 -40.87 14.09 -34.40
CA LEU A 654 -40.88 13.28 -35.63
C LEU A 654 -40.09 11.95 -35.56
N GLU A 655 -39.31 11.68 -34.50
CA GLU A 655 -38.59 10.40 -34.35
C GLU A 655 -39.38 9.34 -33.57
N ARG A 656 -39.24 8.07 -33.98
CA ARG A 656 -39.75 6.90 -33.25
C ARG A 656 -38.57 6.09 -32.74
N GLY A 657 -38.21 6.29 -31.47
CA GLY A 657 -37.10 5.56 -30.83
C GLY A 657 -35.75 6.27 -30.97
N THR A 658 -35.65 7.54 -30.53
CA THR A 658 -34.40 8.29 -30.52
C THR A 658 -33.32 7.53 -29.74
N SER A 659 -32.11 7.44 -30.31
CA SER A 659 -30.95 6.84 -29.66
C SER A 659 -30.53 7.60 -28.40
N CYS A 660 -30.33 6.88 -27.29
CA CYS A 660 -29.88 7.47 -26.03
C CYS A 660 -28.56 8.25 -26.16
N ALA A 661 -27.67 7.86 -27.08
CA ALA A 661 -26.39 8.53 -27.31
C ALA A 661 -26.54 10.00 -27.75
N ARG A 662 -27.71 10.39 -28.28
CA ARG A 662 -28.02 11.77 -28.66
C ARG A 662 -28.07 12.73 -27.47
N CYS A 663 -28.62 12.26 -26.34
CA CYS A 663 -28.77 13.06 -25.12
C CYS A 663 -27.67 12.75 -24.10
N HIS A 664 -27.33 11.47 -23.96
CA HIS A 664 -26.26 10.97 -23.11
C HIS A 664 -24.95 10.92 -23.90
N ARG A 665 -24.33 12.09 -24.11
CA ARG A 665 -23.24 12.28 -25.08
C ARG A 665 -21.85 11.95 -24.55
N ASP A 666 -21.70 11.77 -23.24
CA ASP A 666 -20.46 11.34 -22.58
C ASP A 666 -20.69 9.97 -21.90
N MET A 667 -19.69 9.08 -22.00
CA MET A 667 -19.78 7.73 -21.45
C MET A 667 -20.04 7.69 -19.94
N TYR A 668 -19.47 8.63 -19.19
CA TYR A 668 -19.43 8.58 -17.72
C TYR A 668 -19.97 9.85 -17.05
N ARG A 669 -19.88 11.01 -17.71
CA ARG A 669 -20.30 12.30 -17.13
C ARG A 669 -21.71 12.67 -17.52
N ALA A 670 -22.33 13.43 -16.63
CA ALA A 670 -23.56 14.12 -16.96
C ALA A 670 -23.32 15.12 -18.10
N THR A 671 -24.20 15.15 -19.10
CA THR A 671 -24.13 16.06 -20.24
C THR A 671 -25.34 16.96 -20.28
N ASP A 672 -25.10 18.25 -20.53
CA ASP A 672 -26.16 19.19 -20.82
C ASP A 672 -26.89 18.78 -22.10
N THR A 673 -28.22 18.71 -22.07
CA THR A 673 -29.06 18.44 -23.25
C THR A 673 -29.69 19.71 -23.84
N PHE A 674 -29.51 20.87 -23.20
CA PHE A 674 -30.06 22.13 -23.65
C PHE A 674 -29.19 22.73 -24.76
N ALA A 675 -29.81 23.01 -25.91
CA ALA A 675 -29.16 23.68 -27.05
C ALA A 675 -29.61 25.14 -27.09
N HIS A 676 -28.87 26.03 -26.43
CA HIS A 676 -29.24 27.43 -26.23
C HIS A 676 -29.55 28.15 -27.56
N ASP A 677 -28.64 28.11 -28.52
CA ASP A 677 -28.78 28.86 -29.78
C ASP A 677 -29.92 28.34 -30.66
N GLY A 678 -30.20 27.03 -30.59
CA GLY A 678 -31.37 26.43 -31.23
C GLY A 678 -32.69 26.94 -30.65
N HIS A 679 -32.76 27.15 -29.33
CA HIS A 679 -33.95 27.73 -28.68
C HIS A 679 -34.08 29.22 -28.99
N VAL A 680 -32.98 29.99 -28.98
CA VAL A 680 -32.98 31.41 -29.37
C VAL A 680 -33.50 31.55 -30.81
N THR A 681 -33.01 30.72 -31.73
CA THR A 681 -33.46 30.74 -33.13
C THR A 681 -34.94 30.37 -33.26
N ALA A 682 -35.38 29.26 -32.64
CA ALA A 682 -36.75 28.76 -32.76
C ALA A 682 -37.82 29.66 -32.10
N LEU A 683 -37.45 30.45 -31.09
CA LEU A 683 -38.40 31.28 -30.33
C LEU A 683 -38.45 32.75 -30.77
N GLY A 684 -37.77 33.12 -31.87
CA GLY A 684 -37.80 34.48 -32.43
C GLY A 684 -36.64 35.38 -31.98
N GLY A 685 -35.45 34.81 -31.78
CA GLY A 685 -34.24 35.54 -31.44
C GLY A 685 -34.16 36.01 -30.00
N ASN A 686 -33.25 36.95 -29.72
CA ASN A 686 -32.91 37.40 -28.36
C ASN A 686 -34.10 37.98 -27.56
N ALA A 687 -35.16 38.46 -28.22
CA ALA A 687 -36.38 38.91 -27.54
C ALA A 687 -37.06 37.79 -26.72
N SER A 688 -36.84 36.53 -27.09
CA SER A 688 -37.38 35.37 -26.36
C SER A 688 -36.69 35.07 -25.03
N CYS A 689 -35.53 35.67 -24.72
CA CYS A 689 -34.75 35.38 -23.52
C CYS A 689 -35.55 35.49 -22.21
N ALA A 690 -36.48 36.46 -22.13
CA ALA A 690 -37.31 36.70 -20.96
C ALA A 690 -38.32 35.56 -20.65
N ARG A 691 -38.55 34.65 -21.61
CA ARG A 691 -39.35 33.42 -21.40
C ARG A 691 -38.57 32.33 -20.65
N CYS A 692 -37.23 32.39 -20.71
CA CYS A 692 -36.34 31.41 -20.11
C CYS A 692 -35.64 31.93 -18.85
N HIS A 693 -35.41 33.25 -18.74
CA HIS A 693 -34.70 33.87 -17.63
C HIS A 693 -35.50 35.04 -17.06
N SER A 694 -35.65 35.05 -15.73
CA SER A 694 -36.28 36.16 -15.01
C SER A 694 -35.45 37.45 -15.16
N PRO A 695 -36.07 38.62 -15.40
CA PRO A 695 -35.36 39.90 -15.44
C PRO A 695 -34.56 40.16 -14.16
N GLY A 696 -33.30 40.57 -14.30
CA GLY A 696 -32.39 40.86 -13.19
C GLY A 696 -31.77 39.63 -12.50
N ALA A 697 -32.19 38.40 -12.80
CA ALA A 697 -31.56 37.19 -12.28
C ALA A 697 -30.26 36.85 -13.03
N ILE A 698 -29.34 36.14 -12.37
CA ILE A 698 -28.17 35.54 -13.02
C ILE A 698 -28.69 34.48 -14.02
N LYS A 699 -28.23 34.55 -15.27
CA LYS A 699 -28.62 33.63 -16.35
C LYS A 699 -27.94 32.28 -16.23
N ASP A 700 -28.20 31.57 -15.14
CA ASP A 700 -27.75 30.20 -14.89
C ASP A 700 -28.93 29.21 -14.96
N ARG A 701 -28.64 27.90 -14.84
CA ARG A 701 -29.66 26.85 -14.85
C ARG A 701 -30.53 26.83 -13.58
N ALA A 702 -30.06 27.36 -12.45
CA ALA A 702 -30.84 27.36 -11.21
C ALA A 702 -31.99 28.38 -11.27
N ASN A 703 -31.77 29.49 -11.99
CA ASN A 703 -32.73 30.58 -12.20
C ASN A 703 -33.45 30.53 -13.56
N ALA A 704 -33.22 29.48 -14.37
CA ALA A 704 -33.88 29.28 -15.66
C ALA A 704 -35.22 28.53 -15.53
N THR A 705 -36.15 28.81 -16.44
CA THR A 705 -37.43 28.10 -16.54
C THR A 705 -37.21 26.59 -16.75
N PRO A 706 -37.76 25.69 -15.91
CA PRO A 706 -37.56 24.24 -16.06
C PRO A 706 -38.07 23.72 -17.41
N CYS A 707 -37.27 22.89 -18.09
CA CYS A 707 -37.58 22.34 -19.41
C CYS A 707 -38.96 21.66 -19.49
N ARG A 708 -39.40 21.00 -18.41
CA ARG A 708 -40.73 20.37 -18.30
C ARG A 708 -41.91 21.33 -18.55
N THR A 709 -41.72 22.63 -18.36
CA THR A 709 -42.77 23.67 -18.54
C THR A 709 -43.22 23.77 -20.00
N CYS A 710 -42.30 23.53 -20.94
CA CYS A 710 -42.57 23.57 -22.38
C CYS A 710 -42.64 22.17 -23.00
N HIS A 711 -41.89 21.19 -22.46
CA HIS A 711 -41.72 19.84 -23.02
C HIS A 711 -42.48 18.74 -22.27
N GLU A 712 -43.62 19.06 -21.64
CA GLU A 712 -44.40 18.06 -20.90
C GLU A 712 -44.94 16.94 -21.80
N ARG A 713 -45.29 17.27 -23.06
CA ARG A 713 -45.86 16.33 -24.04
C ARG A 713 -44.81 15.42 -24.71
N ASP A 714 -43.54 15.82 -24.69
CA ASP A 714 -42.44 15.08 -25.34
C ASP A 714 -41.90 13.94 -24.47
N ARG A 715 -42.27 13.91 -23.18
CA ARG A 715 -41.83 12.90 -22.20
C ARG A 715 -42.83 11.75 -22.12
N SER A 716 -42.32 10.52 -22.19
CA SER A 716 -43.13 9.32 -21.97
C SER A 716 -43.63 9.24 -20.53
N ARG A 717 -44.95 9.16 -20.35
CA ARG A 717 -45.60 8.95 -19.05
C ARG A 717 -45.57 7.47 -18.59
N VAL A 718 -45.00 6.56 -19.39
CA VAL A 718 -45.00 5.09 -19.18
C VAL A 718 -43.61 4.55 -18.85
N THR A 719 -42.59 5.42 -18.76
CA THR A 719 -41.20 5.01 -18.53
C THR A 719 -41.02 4.34 -17.17
N ARG A 720 -40.53 3.10 -17.20
CA ARG A 720 -40.27 2.27 -15.99
C ARG A 720 -38.95 2.62 -15.29
N VAL A 721 -38.15 3.48 -15.91
CA VAL A 721 -36.84 3.99 -15.49
C VAL A 721 -36.99 5.40 -14.93
N GLN A 722 -36.52 5.61 -13.70
CA GLN A 722 -36.33 6.95 -13.17
C GLN A 722 -34.86 7.36 -13.35
N ALA A 723 -34.61 8.63 -13.66
CA ALA A 723 -33.27 9.15 -13.78
C ALA A 723 -32.48 8.94 -12.48
N SER A 724 -31.23 8.48 -12.58
CA SER A 724 -30.40 8.17 -11.42
C SER A 724 -29.91 9.46 -10.73
N GLY A 725 -30.60 9.88 -9.67
CA GLY A 725 -30.13 10.90 -8.73
C GLY A 725 -30.67 12.32 -8.97
N ASN A 726 -30.22 13.25 -8.12
CA ASN A 726 -30.61 14.66 -8.10
C ASN A 726 -29.98 15.47 -9.25
N LEU A 727 -30.20 15.04 -10.49
CA LEU A 727 -29.78 15.82 -11.68
C LEU A 727 -30.79 16.94 -11.95
N ALA A 728 -30.27 18.10 -12.33
CA ALA A 728 -31.08 19.27 -12.70
C ALA A 728 -31.83 19.04 -14.03
N ASP A 729 -32.96 19.73 -14.24
CA ASP A 729 -33.76 19.57 -15.45
C ASP A 729 -32.95 19.98 -16.70
N GLY A 730 -33.03 19.16 -17.75
CA GLY A 730 -32.19 19.31 -18.96
C GLY A 730 -30.73 18.84 -18.82
N VAL A 731 -30.38 18.08 -17.77
CA VAL A 731 -29.09 17.39 -17.65
C VAL A 731 -29.28 15.88 -17.74
N ALA A 732 -28.68 15.25 -18.74
CA ALA A 732 -28.64 13.80 -18.89
C ALA A 732 -27.51 13.22 -18.03
N ALA A 733 -27.70 12.02 -17.45
CA ALA A 733 -26.62 11.27 -16.80
C ALA A 733 -25.59 10.77 -17.84
N GLY A 734 -24.41 10.30 -17.40
CA GLY A 734 -23.48 9.60 -18.30
C GLY A 734 -24.10 8.33 -18.89
N TYR A 735 -23.73 7.99 -20.13
CA TYR A 735 -24.35 6.91 -20.90
C TYR A 735 -24.36 5.57 -20.16
N VAL A 736 -23.24 5.20 -19.51
CA VAL A 736 -23.13 3.96 -18.73
C VAL A 736 -24.08 3.97 -17.51
N ALA A 737 -24.24 5.12 -16.84
CA ALA A 737 -25.17 5.25 -15.72
C ALA A 737 -26.63 5.15 -16.18
N ALA A 738 -26.97 5.77 -17.31
CA ALA A 738 -28.31 5.71 -17.91
C ALA A 738 -28.67 4.28 -18.37
N MET A 739 -27.76 3.61 -19.09
CA MET A 739 -27.94 2.24 -19.58
C MET A 739 -28.09 1.22 -18.45
N HIS A 740 -27.25 1.31 -17.40
CA HIS A 740 -27.43 0.46 -16.22
C HIS A 740 -28.72 0.80 -15.46
N GLY A 741 -29.07 2.09 -15.33
CA GLY A 741 -30.32 2.54 -14.71
C GLY A 741 -31.57 1.96 -15.39
N LEU A 742 -31.54 1.77 -16.72
CA LEU A 742 -32.56 1.05 -17.49
C LEU A 742 -32.46 -0.47 -17.31
N CYS A 743 -31.39 -1.09 -17.79
CA CYS A 743 -31.33 -2.54 -17.97
C CYS A 743 -31.21 -3.31 -16.64
N VAL A 744 -30.31 -2.88 -15.74
CA VAL A 744 -30.06 -3.58 -14.46
C VAL A 744 -31.27 -3.49 -13.55
N THR A 745 -31.90 -2.31 -13.47
CA THR A 745 -33.14 -2.10 -12.68
C THR A 745 -34.29 -2.94 -13.22
N CYS A 746 -34.43 -3.05 -14.55
CA CYS A 746 -35.49 -3.86 -15.18
C CYS A 746 -35.28 -5.36 -14.89
N HIS A 747 -34.08 -5.90 -15.14
CA HIS A 747 -33.78 -7.31 -14.89
C HIS A 747 -33.87 -7.68 -13.40
N ALA A 748 -33.42 -6.81 -12.49
CA ALA A 748 -33.54 -7.04 -11.05
C ALA A 748 -35.00 -7.08 -10.57
N ARG A 749 -35.91 -6.30 -11.18
CA ARG A 749 -37.36 -6.43 -10.93
C ARG A 749 -37.93 -7.73 -11.50
N GLN A 750 -37.58 -8.08 -12.74
CA GLN A 750 -38.05 -9.32 -13.36
C GLN A 750 -37.62 -10.58 -12.57
N GLU A 751 -36.40 -10.62 -12.05
CA GLU A 751 -35.91 -11.71 -11.19
C GLU A 751 -36.68 -11.79 -9.86
N ALA A 752 -37.02 -10.64 -9.26
CA ALA A 752 -37.82 -10.58 -8.04
C ALA A 752 -39.30 -10.96 -8.25
N GLU A 753 -39.86 -10.65 -9.43
CA GLU A 753 -41.25 -10.98 -9.80
C GLU A 753 -41.42 -12.44 -10.26
N HIS A 754 -40.38 -13.06 -10.85
CA HIS A 754 -40.44 -14.41 -11.43
C HIS A 754 -39.29 -15.33 -10.96
N PRO A 755 -39.13 -15.56 -9.63
CA PRO A 755 -37.94 -16.20 -9.05
C PRO A 755 -37.73 -17.68 -9.45
N THR A 756 -38.75 -18.35 -10.00
CA THR A 756 -38.71 -19.78 -10.37
C THR A 756 -38.79 -20.05 -11.87
N GLY A 757 -38.78 -19.01 -12.73
CA GLY A 757 -38.98 -19.17 -14.18
C GLY A 757 -38.10 -18.31 -15.10
N GLY A 758 -37.29 -17.39 -14.55
CA GLY A 758 -36.34 -16.58 -15.33
C GLY A 758 -34.93 -17.20 -15.44
N GLU A 759 -34.10 -16.68 -16.35
CA GLU A 759 -32.65 -16.91 -16.23
C GLU A 759 -32.15 -16.15 -14.98
N PRO A 760 -31.53 -16.82 -13.99
CA PRO A 760 -31.04 -16.14 -12.80
C PRO A 760 -29.84 -15.23 -13.15
N TYR A 761 -29.70 -14.14 -12.40
CA TYR A 761 -28.56 -13.23 -12.43
C TYR A 761 -28.41 -12.36 -13.70
N LEU A 762 -29.48 -12.14 -14.49
CA LEU A 762 -29.49 -11.27 -15.68
C LEU A 762 -29.12 -9.80 -15.42
N GLN A 763 -29.12 -9.36 -14.16
CA GLN A 763 -28.69 -8.04 -13.69
C GLN A 763 -27.17 -7.95 -13.40
N ARG A 764 -26.43 -9.07 -13.45
CA ARG A 764 -24.96 -9.07 -13.26
C ARG A 764 -24.24 -8.69 -14.55
N CYS A 765 -23.16 -7.90 -14.45
CA CYS A 765 -22.39 -7.43 -15.60
C CYS A 765 -21.96 -8.53 -16.61
N PRO A 766 -21.53 -9.74 -16.20
CA PRO A 766 -21.14 -10.80 -17.14
C PRO A 766 -22.30 -11.42 -17.93
N ALA A 767 -23.56 -11.25 -17.50
CA ALA A 767 -24.71 -11.75 -18.26
C ALA A 767 -24.94 -10.90 -19.53
N CYS A 768 -24.78 -9.57 -19.39
CA CYS A 768 -25.03 -8.61 -20.47
C CYS A 768 -23.81 -8.37 -21.37
N HIS A 769 -22.61 -8.22 -20.80
CA HIS A 769 -21.42 -7.80 -21.55
C HIS A 769 -20.70 -8.97 -22.22
N ARG A 770 -20.22 -8.74 -23.44
CA ARG A 770 -19.36 -9.63 -24.22
C ARG A 770 -18.11 -8.88 -24.65
N GLU A 771 -17.02 -9.64 -24.76
CA GLU A 771 -15.69 -9.18 -25.17
C GLU A 771 -15.17 -10.12 -26.27
N LEU A 772 -14.39 -9.59 -27.21
CA LEU A 772 -13.67 -10.38 -28.23
C LEU A 772 -12.47 -11.06 -27.55
N SER A 773 -12.20 -12.31 -27.90
CA SER A 773 -10.92 -12.96 -27.60
C SER A 773 -9.76 -12.32 -28.38
N ASP A 774 -8.53 -12.50 -27.89
CA ASP A 774 -7.31 -11.91 -28.48
C ASP A 774 -7.02 -12.37 -29.92
N ASP A 775 -7.60 -13.50 -30.35
CA ASP A 775 -7.51 -14.03 -31.73
C ASP A 775 -8.61 -13.50 -32.67
N GLY A 776 -9.53 -12.67 -32.15
CA GLY A 776 -10.62 -12.06 -32.89
C GLY A 776 -11.77 -12.99 -33.27
N ARG A 777 -11.79 -14.24 -32.78
CA ARG A 777 -12.70 -15.29 -33.29
C ARG A 777 -13.76 -15.77 -32.31
N GLU A 778 -13.60 -15.52 -31.01
CA GLU A 778 -14.48 -16.10 -29.99
C GLU A 778 -15.08 -15.04 -29.05
N LEU A 779 -16.32 -15.28 -28.61
CA LEU A 779 -17.02 -14.48 -27.61
C LEU A 779 -16.77 -15.04 -26.22
N ARG A 780 -15.78 -14.50 -25.50
CA ARG A 780 -15.62 -14.82 -24.09
C ARG A 780 -16.73 -14.13 -23.29
N LEU A 781 -17.59 -14.95 -22.68
CA LEU A 781 -18.13 -14.58 -21.38
C LEU A 781 -16.95 -14.51 -20.41
N ARG A 782 -16.90 -13.52 -19.54
CA ARG A 782 -15.86 -13.44 -18.51
C ARG A 782 -16.01 -14.63 -17.56
N GLU A 783 -15.21 -15.67 -17.78
CA GLU A 783 -15.26 -16.92 -17.02
C GLU A 783 -15.01 -16.60 -15.54
N GLY A 784 -15.94 -17.05 -14.68
CA GLY A 784 -15.93 -16.73 -13.24
C GLY A 784 -17.27 -16.36 -12.61
N ALA A 785 -18.40 -16.40 -13.33
CA ALA A 785 -19.71 -16.01 -12.77
C ALA A 785 -20.86 -17.03 -12.90
N ILE A 786 -20.68 -18.13 -13.65
CA ILE A 786 -21.75 -19.13 -13.89
C ILE A 786 -21.37 -20.56 -13.39
N LEU A 787 -20.09 -20.83 -13.12
CA LEU A 787 -19.63 -22.18 -12.73
C LEU A 787 -20.00 -22.62 -11.30
N GLU A 788 -20.55 -21.74 -10.46
CA GLU A 788 -20.98 -22.09 -9.08
C GLU A 788 -22.49 -22.33 -8.91
N ALA A 789 -23.29 -22.23 -9.98
CA ALA A 789 -24.73 -22.51 -9.92
C ALA A 789 -25.09 -24.02 -9.98
N ARG A 790 -24.09 -24.91 -10.02
CA ARG A 790 -24.28 -26.38 -10.18
C ARG A 790 -23.67 -27.24 -9.06
N ALA A 791 -23.39 -26.64 -7.89
CA ALA A 791 -22.73 -27.36 -6.78
C ALA A 791 -23.29 -27.01 -5.39
N ARG A 792 -24.59 -27.25 -5.16
CA ARG A 792 -25.15 -27.57 -3.82
C ARG A 792 -26.34 -28.53 -3.96
N PRO A 793 -26.45 -29.57 -3.12
CA PRO A 793 -27.76 -30.07 -2.70
C PRO A 793 -28.46 -29.07 -1.77
#